data_AF-A0A0V1ARL5-F1
#
_entry.id   AF-A0A0V1ARL5-F1
#
_cell.length_a   1.000
_cell.length_b   1.000
_cell.length_c   1.000
_cell.angle_alpha   90.00
_cell.angle_beta   90.00
_cell.angle_gamma   90.00
#
_symmetry.space_group_name_H-M   'P 1'
#
loop_
_entity.id
_entity.type
_entity.pdbx_description
1 polymer ?
#
loop_
_entity_poly.entity_id
_entity_poly.type
_entity_poly.pdbx_seq_one_letter_code
_entity_poly.pdbx_strand_id
1 'polypeptide(L)'
;LISSLLKNTFSNIRMIYSLAMGKSKNKYKHLAGLDKGTKLLLQTGVLKERPPGIPFPVRGKKNNSKRNLRKQKAETVDCTEEIPNKTNVNSVVLQKNDGKQDFLNAINQKNCDEISMPSSETSTTSLKVERNNNNKLTNDGVKSEDDYLSPMGKQNNSFDSSSQLSNANRSGSCEIQISVNSKARKQQRKLDLKTRLCSKLQGSYFRWINEMLYTSSSEEVAKLFSEDPHSFAKYHEGYELQVSKWPVNPLDMLVNWFQKKPKTWIVSDMGCGNAKLQSLIKQKVYSFDFVALNPNVIACDMSHVPLADENVDVCIFSLSLMGSNIADYILESNRILRINGILIIIEILSRFQSLRKFRKAVENFGFEFKQQNLIKNYFIWFKFVKKGGPQKTRAIVYKAPGEANGKIIEATAAAAWDNGAQALSRDNGHSFATALQNVARDNPNVKFLAYNNAPPGVLSIKTKSNSKGVIILATNADSAAWIVHTVPGFPAAKTGYSWPVAENARGHLLICLTISESQINAIAASLLLVQPVIYYNDIPQTETAGMPYFNKLADGKISTLPPFTSRQTIRTQDPNPVTVHIYSKSESSKYGVVKKRQQTERGLQRKIKPENQRWQFALTILIYLLDLMQSLLNSKIVQNKILLHTLAIVYKAPGQNTGKIIFATAAGAWDDGAQPLSNVNQHSFAKALEHVVADNNNIKFLAYNNAPPGVPSVKTKSNSKGVMILSTAANSAAWIVHTVPGFPTAKTPYSWPVAENARGHLLICLTISKSQINAIAASLLLVQPMVHYNDIPETETAGMPYFNKLAGGKIPTLPPFTSRRSIRTENAGGPVAVHIYSKSESSKYEIYKKVIVKVLKKTIKVWSRRDNKLKGDCRGSQRHIRLIKSPAAINGHNTNLEADITNWAVSDPGNIFCHIDKPYFKNQTREPAMAICIENNEIFARFNEIAAQRIHYKCRTVVYKAPGQATGKIIEATAAAGNWQDGAVLIANDRGHSFATALQHVVGDNQDVKFLAYNNAPPGVANVKTKSNSKGVIILSTTTDSAAWIVHTVPGFPAAKTGYSWPGPKSRYV
;
A
#
# COMPACT_ATOMS: atom_id res chain seq x y z
N LEU A 1 -61.96 1.77 6.87
CA LEU A 1 -61.19 0.51 6.68
C LEU A 1 -59.80 0.53 7.32
N ILE A 2 -58.92 1.51 7.07
CA ILE A 2 -57.50 1.44 7.49
C ILE A 2 -57.30 1.26 9.03
N SER A 3 -58.13 1.89 9.87
CA SER A 3 -58.09 1.68 11.34
C SER A 3 -58.46 0.24 11.77
N SER A 4 -59.28 -0.46 10.98
CA SER A 4 -59.62 -1.89 11.21
C SER A 4 -58.49 -2.83 10.79
N LEU A 5 -57.81 -2.55 9.67
CA LEU A 5 -56.60 -3.29 9.27
C LEU A 5 -55.46 -3.15 10.29
N LEU A 6 -55.26 -1.95 10.85
CA LEU A 6 -54.20 -1.70 11.84
C LEU A 6 -54.42 -2.46 13.16
N LYS A 7 -55.66 -2.61 13.63
CA LYS A 7 -55.95 -3.42 14.83
C LYS A 7 -55.68 -4.92 14.62
N ASN A 8 -55.97 -5.47 13.44
CA ASN A 8 -55.71 -6.89 13.15
C ASN A 8 -54.22 -7.21 12.91
N THR A 9 -53.43 -6.29 12.34
CA THR A 9 -51.98 -6.49 12.20
C THR A 9 -51.24 -6.45 13.55
N PHE A 10 -51.63 -5.57 14.48
CA PHE A 10 -51.02 -5.54 15.81
C PHE A 10 -51.36 -6.75 16.70
N SER A 11 -52.52 -7.39 16.50
CA SER A 11 -52.86 -8.63 17.21
C SER A 11 -51.98 -9.81 16.75
N ASN A 12 -51.78 -9.97 15.44
CA ASN A 12 -50.98 -11.06 14.89
C ASN A 12 -49.47 -10.91 15.16
N ILE A 13 -48.93 -9.69 15.22
CA ILE A 13 -47.51 -9.45 15.57
C ILE A 13 -47.24 -9.82 17.04
N ARG A 14 -48.22 -9.67 17.94
CA ARG A 14 -48.09 -10.09 19.35
C ARG A 14 -48.12 -11.62 19.53
N MET A 15 -48.78 -12.33 18.62
CA MET A 15 -48.87 -13.80 18.61
C MET A 15 -47.60 -14.47 18.05
N ILE A 16 -46.93 -13.84 17.07
CA ILE A 16 -45.66 -14.33 16.52
C ILE A 16 -44.51 -14.18 17.55
N TYR A 17 -44.52 -13.13 18.37
CA TYR A 17 -43.54 -12.95 19.45
C TYR A 17 -43.69 -13.94 20.62
N SER A 18 -44.83 -14.61 20.80
CA SER A 18 -45.03 -15.63 21.85
C SER A 18 -44.74 -17.07 21.40
N LEU A 19 -44.55 -17.33 20.10
CA LEU A 19 -44.26 -18.67 19.56
C LEU A 19 -42.75 -18.94 19.34
N ALA A 20 -41.89 -17.93 19.48
CA ALA A 20 -40.44 -18.06 19.25
C ALA A 20 -39.60 -18.41 20.50
N MET A 21 -40.20 -18.60 21.69
CA MET A 21 -39.49 -19.02 22.90
C MET A 21 -40.09 -20.31 23.51
N GLY A 22 -39.61 -21.46 23.03
CA GLY A 22 -40.16 -22.78 23.38
C GLY A 22 -39.20 -23.98 23.24
N LYS A 23 -38.09 -23.98 23.99
CA LYS A 23 -37.28 -25.17 24.41
C LYS A 23 -36.83 -26.20 23.35
N SER A 24 -35.53 -26.17 23.00
CA SER A 24 -34.67 -27.37 22.88
C SER A 24 -33.19 -26.96 22.92
N LYS A 25 -32.52 -26.98 24.08
CA LYS A 25 -31.71 -28.09 24.64
C LYS A 25 -30.68 -28.73 23.67
N ASN A 26 -29.41 -28.44 23.94
CA ASN A 26 -28.19 -29.20 23.62
C ASN A 26 -27.79 -29.45 22.15
N LYS A 27 -26.76 -28.72 21.69
CA LYS A 27 -25.70 -29.29 20.84
C LYS A 27 -24.35 -28.59 21.13
N TYR A 28 -23.32 -29.40 21.45
CA TYR A 28 -21.90 -29.03 21.70
C TYR A 28 -21.67 -27.98 22.82
N LYS A 29 -21.24 -28.30 24.04
CA LYS A 29 -20.59 -29.49 24.63
C LYS A 29 -19.21 -29.90 24.08
N HIS A 30 -18.47 -28.99 23.43
CA HIS A 30 -17.02 -29.15 23.14
C HIS A 30 -16.21 -27.83 23.21
N LEU A 31 -16.52 -26.93 24.17
CA LEU A 31 -15.70 -25.73 24.47
C LEU A 31 -15.63 -25.40 25.98
N ALA A 32 -15.77 -26.42 26.83
CA ALA A 32 -15.55 -26.33 28.28
C ALA A 32 -14.11 -26.81 28.57
N GLY A 33 -13.23 -25.88 28.97
CA GLY A 33 -11.80 -26.18 29.22
C GLY A 33 -10.85 -25.03 28.89
N LEU A 34 -11.28 -24.05 28.08
CA LEU A 34 -10.47 -22.85 27.77
C LEU A 34 -10.68 -21.75 28.82
N ASP A 35 -9.57 -21.13 29.24
CA ASP A 35 -9.55 -20.06 30.22
C ASP A 35 -10.19 -18.75 29.68
N LYS A 36 -10.42 -17.81 30.59
CA LYS A 36 -11.14 -16.55 30.32
C LYS A 36 -10.41 -15.65 29.31
N GLY A 37 -9.08 -15.67 29.28
CA GLY A 37 -8.25 -14.96 28.31
C GLY A 37 -8.34 -15.58 26.91
N THR A 38 -8.28 -16.91 26.80
CA THR A 38 -8.35 -17.59 25.50
C THR A 38 -9.72 -17.46 24.82
N LYS A 39 -10.82 -17.38 25.59
CA LYS A 39 -12.15 -17.02 25.03
C LYS A 39 -12.22 -15.57 24.53
N LEU A 40 -11.57 -14.63 25.21
CA LEU A 40 -11.54 -13.22 24.82
C LEU A 40 -10.69 -12.99 23.55
N LEU A 41 -9.63 -13.79 23.38
CA LEU A 41 -8.76 -13.79 22.20
C LEU A 41 -9.51 -14.16 20.91
N LEU A 42 -10.46 -15.09 21.01
CA LEU A 42 -11.29 -15.57 19.89
C LEU A 42 -12.43 -14.62 19.48
N GLN A 43 -12.74 -13.61 20.30
CA GLN A 43 -13.80 -12.63 20.01
C GLN A 43 -13.29 -11.25 19.57
N THR A 44 -12.03 -10.90 19.85
CA THR A 44 -11.54 -9.51 19.65
C THR A 44 -10.37 -9.36 18.67
N GLY A 45 -9.67 -10.43 18.30
CA GLY A 45 -8.79 -10.45 17.11
C GLY A 45 -7.55 -9.52 17.15
N VAL A 46 -7.14 -9.02 18.31
CA VAL A 46 -5.97 -8.13 18.45
C VAL A 46 -4.95 -8.70 19.44
N LEU A 47 -3.75 -9.00 18.93
CA LEU A 47 -2.54 -9.19 19.73
C LEU A 47 -1.83 -7.83 19.90
N LYS A 48 -1.36 -7.51 21.10
CA LYS A 48 -0.45 -6.37 21.35
C LYS A 48 0.90 -6.87 21.82
N GLU A 49 1.96 -6.27 21.29
CA GLU A 49 3.34 -6.75 21.39
C GLU A 49 4.03 -6.40 22.71
N ARG A 50 5.13 -7.11 23.02
CA ARG A 50 6.07 -6.78 24.10
C ARG A 50 6.97 -5.60 23.72
N PRO A 51 7.31 -4.69 24.64
CA PRO A 51 8.43 -3.75 24.48
C PRO A 51 9.81 -4.44 24.62
N PRO A 52 10.89 -3.87 24.07
CA PRO A 52 12.22 -4.49 24.06
C PRO A 52 13.18 -4.01 25.18
N GLY A 53 13.94 -4.96 25.74
CA GLY A 53 15.40 -4.85 25.95
C GLY A 53 15.97 -4.05 27.15
N ILE A 54 16.58 -4.77 28.10
CA ILE A 54 17.81 -4.37 28.82
C ILE A 54 18.78 -5.60 28.80
N PRO A 55 20.12 -5.44 28.64
CA PRO A 55 21.04 -6.50 28.20
C PRO A 55 21.96 -7.05 29.32
N PHE A 56 22.72 -8.11 29.05
CA PHE A 56 24.01 -8.51 29.69
C PHE A 56 24.67 -9.67 28.88
N PRO A 57 25.95 -10.09 29.09
CA PRO A 57 27.18 -9.34 28.77
C PRO A 57 28.18 -10.13 27.87
N VAL A 58 29.42 -9.64 27.82
CA VAL A 58 30.54 -10.05 26.94
C VAL A 58 31.05 -11.49 27.14
N ARG A 59 31.58 -12.11 26.08
CA ARG A 59 32.24 -13.43 26.07
C ARG A 59 33.77 -13.29 25.95
N GLY A 60 34.56 -13.91 26.83
CA GLY A 60 36.03 -13.88 26.68
C GLY A 60 36.89 -14.76 27.60
N LYS A 61 37.19 -15.99 27.13
CA LYS A 61 38.34 -16.87 27.53
C LYS A 61 38.31 -17.39 29.00
N LYS A 62 38.85 -18.57 29.36
CA LYS A 62 39.55 -19.65 28.62
C LYS A 62 39.46 -20.99 29.41
N ASN A 63 39.60 -22.11 28.67
CA ASN A 63 40.17 -23.42 29.08
C ASN A 63 39.44 -24.44 30.00
N ASN A 64 39.37 -25.67 29.46
CA ASN A 64 39.52 -27.01 30.07
C ASN A 64 38.45 -27.49 31.09
N SER A 65 37.71 -28.57 30.85
CA SER A 65 38.28 -29.90 30.56
C SER A 65 37.28 -30.98 30.06
N LYS A 66 37.83 -31.92 29.27
CA LYS A 66 37.56 -33.37 29.12
C LYS A 66 36.12 -33.96 29.07
N ARG A 67 35.88 -34.74 27.99
CA ARG A 67 35.20 -36.07 27.94
C ARG A 67 33.66 -36.13 28.23
N ASN A 68 32.87 -37.06 27.69
CA ASN A 68 32.98 -37.97 26.53
C ASN A 68 31.60 -38.58 26.20
N LEU A 69 31.34 -38.90 24.92
CA LEU A 69 30.32 -39.86 24.42
C LEU A 69 28.82 -39.62 24.78
N ARG A 70 27.82 -40.34 24.23
CA ARG A 70 27.48 -40.79 22.84
C ARG A 70 26.15 -41.58 22.91
N LYS A 71 25.14 -41.26 22.06
CA LYS A 71 23.89 -42.06 21.82
C LYS A 71 22.96 -42.23 23.06
N GLN A 72 21.68 -42.68 22.99
CA GLN A 72 20.56 -42.64 22.01
C GLN A 72 19.29 -43.13 22.77
N LYS A 73 18.06 -42.75 22.32
CA LYS A 73 16.74 -43.30 22.75
C LYS A 73 16.37 -43.11 24.24
N ALA A 74 15.14 -43.30 24.71
CA ALA A 74 13.75 -43.16 24.19
C ALA A 74 12.77 -43.36 25.39
N GLU A 75 11.47 -43.04 25.23
CA GLU A 75 10.33 -43.46 26.11
C GLU A 75 10.34 -42.88 27.56
N THR A 76 9.39 -42.02 27.99
CA THR A 76 7.94 -42.17 28.36
C THR A 76 7.67 -42.78 29.75
N VAL A 77 6.53 -42.40 30.35
CA VAL A 77 5.89 -42.91 31.60
C VAL A 77 6.44 -42.31 32.91
N ASP A 78 5.68 -41.99 33.97
CA ASP A 78 4.25 -41.58 34.17
C ASP A 78 4.02 -41.14 35.65
N CYS A 79 2.90 -40.45 35.97
CA CYS A 79 2.14 -40.38 37.26
C CYS A 79 2.85 -40.17 38.65
N THR A 80 2.23 -39.77 39.78
CA THR A 80 0.84 -39.38 40.18
C THR A 80 0.84 -38.56 41.50
N GLU A 81 -0.26 -37.81 41.75
CA GLU A 81 -0.93 -37.56 43.08
C GLU A 81 -0.18 -36.83 44.23
N GLU A 82 -0.82 -36.23 45.27
CA GLU A 82 -2.22 -36.19 45.77
C GLU A 82 -2.75 -34.75 46.08
N ILE A 83 -4.06 -34.64 46.33
CA ILE A 83 -4.78 -33.47 46.90
C ILE A 83 -5.57 -33.97 48.13
N PRO A 84 -5.55 -33.28 49.29
CA PRO A 84 -6.81 -32.62 49.71
C PRO A 84 -6.62 -31.31 50.54
N ASN A 85 -7.60 -30.43 50.80
CA ASN A 85 -8.91 -29.97 50.27
C ASN A 85 -9.65 -29.29 51.48
N LYS A 86 -10.73 -28.52 51.22
CA LYS A 86 -11.62 -27.78 52.18
C LYS A 86 -11.12 -26.40 52.65
N THR A 87 -11.94 -25.34 52.76
CA THR A 87 -13.35 -25.11 52.34
C THR A 87 -13.63 -23.61 52.18
N ASN A 88 -14.31 -23.22 51.09
CA ASN A 88 -15.64 -22.56 51.07
C ASN A 88 -15.90 -21.45 52.14
N VAL A 89 -16.03 -20.16 51.82
CA VAL A 89 -17.28 -19.40 51.48
C VAL A 89 -16.91 -17.90 51.67
N ASN A 90 -17.38 -16.84 50.97
CA ASN A 90 -18.38 -16.62 49.89
C ASN A 90 -17.89 -15.54 48.87
N SER A 91 -18.75 -15.07 47.98
CA SER A 91 -18.54 -13.95 47.02
C SER A 91 -19.32 -12.67 47.35
N VAL A 92 -18.78 -11.50 46.97
CA VAL A 92 -19.59 -10.33 46.54
C VAL A 92 -19.01 -9.78 45.23
N VAL A 93 -19.89 -9.58 44.25
CA VAL A 93 -19.58 -8.92 42.98
C VAL A 93 -20.31 -7.58 42.95
N LEU A 94 -19.59 -6.49 42.67
CA LEU A 94 -20.18 -5.24 42.21
C LEU A 94 -19.65 -4.88 40.81
N GLN A 95 -20.51 -4.25 40.02
CA GLN A 95 -20.34 -4.12 38.58
C GLN A 95 -19.39 -2.98 38.19
N LYS A 96 -18.86 -3.05 36.96
CA LYS A 96 -18.26 -1.90 36.30
C LYS A 96 -19.36 -0.97 35.78
N ASN A 97 -19.45 0.22 36.34
CA ASN A 97 -19.85 1.42 35.61
C ASN A 97 -18.66 2.40 35.59
N ASP A 98 -18.83 3.49 34.85
CA ASP A 98 -17.83 4.52 34.58
C ASP A 98 -17.06 4.96 35.82
N GLY A 99 -15.73 4.95 35.73
CA GLY A 99 -14.88 5.19 36.90
C GLY A 99 -13.42 5.51 36.58
N LYS A 100 -13.10 5.88 35.34
CA LYS A 100 -11.73 6.35 35.00
C LYS A 100 -11.58 7.85 35.22
N GLN A 101 -12.64 8.62 35.02
CA GLN A 101 -12.70 10.02 35.43
C GLN A 101 -12.77 10.12 36.97
N ASP A 102 -13.62 9.33 37.61
CA ASP A 102 -13.78 9.35 39.07
C ASP A 102 -12.55 8.85 39.83
N PHE A 103 -11.74 7.93 39.26
CA PHE A 103 -10.47 7.52 39.89
C PHE A 103 -9.39 8.61 39.78
N LEU A 104 -9.42 9.46 38.75
CA LEU A 104 -8.54 10.64 38.66
C LEU A 104 -9.03 11.75 39.59
N ASN A 105 -10.34 12.00 39.65
CA ASN A 105 -10.94 12.94 40.60
C ASN A 105 -10.71 12.53 42.07
N ALA A 106 -10.80 11.24 42.40
CA ALA A 106 -10.54 10.72 43.74
C ALA A 106 -9.06 10.79 44.17
N ILE A 107 -8.12 10.91 43.23
CA ILE A 107 -6.70 11.17 43.53
C ILE A 107 -6.47 12.68 43.73
N ASN A 108 -7.13 13.54 42.95
CA ASN A 108 -7.10 14.99 43.17
C ASN A 108 -7.83 15.44 44.46
N GLN A 109 -8.75 14.64 45.00
CA GLN A 109 -9.48 14.93 46.25
C GLN A 109 -8.85 14.35 47.54
N LYS A 110 -7.60 13.85 47.52
CA LYS A 110 -6.91 13.32 48.73
C LYS A 110 -5.52 13.92 48.95
N ASN A 111 -5.51 15.16 49.42
CA ASN A 111 -4.42 16.02 49.89
C ASN A 111 -3.02 15.37 50.10
N CYS A 112 -2.01 15.89 49.37
CA CYS A 112 -0.69 16.17 49.96
C CYS A 112 -0.64 17.63 50.52
N ASP A 113 -1.75 18.38 50.52
CA ASP A 113 -1.80 19.86 50.71
C ASP A 113 -1.81 20.35 52.18
N GLU A 114 -1.92 19.47 53.17
CA GLU A 114 -1.87 19.84 54.59
C GLU A 114 -0.46 19.71 55.19
N ILE A 115 0.44 20.63 54.84
CA ILE A 115 1.62 20.98 55.67
C ILE A 115 1.82 22.51 55.63
N SER A 116 1.01 23.23 56.39
CA SER A 116 1.29 24.64 56.73
C SER A 116 2.25 24.70 57.92
N MET A 117 3.28 25.55 57.83
CA MET A 117 4.05 25.97 59.01
C MET A 117 3.39 27.21 59.62
N PRO A 118 3.34 27.35 60.96
CA PRO A 118 2.64 28.45 61.61
C PRO A 118 3.37 29.78 61.45
N SER A 119 2.58 30.84 61.30
CA SER A 119 3.03 32.23 61.30
C SER A 119 3.41 32.72 62.69
N SER A 120 4.38 33.63 62.75
CA SER A 120 4.70 34.43 63.93
C SER A 120 4.89 35.89 63.52
N GLU A 121 4.01 36.79 63.95
CA GLU A 121 4.11 38.22 63.68
C GLU A 121 4.75 38.98 64.85
N THR A 122 5.55 40.01 64.53
CA THR A 122 5.93 41.18 65.39
C THR A 122 6.69 40.89 66.71
N SER A 123 7.79 41.57 67.04
CA SER A 123 7.95 43.04 67.04
C SER A 123 9.40 43.52 66.90
N THR A 124 9.55 44.83 66.69
CA THR A 124 10.77 45.60 66.36
C THR A 124 11.82 45.75 67.47
N THR A 125 13.11 45.76 67.11
CA THR A 125 14.07 46.81 67.55
C THR A 125 15.28 46.90 66.60
N SER A 126 16.14 47.92 66.75
CA SER A 126 16.95 48.51 65.67
C SER A 126 18.48 48.50 65.90
N LEU A 127 19.22 48.83 64.82
CA LEU A 127 20.58 49.44 64.74
C LEU A 127 21.79 48.60 64.21
N LYS A 128 22.41 49.20 63.17
CA LYS A 128 23.86 49.41 62.90
C LYS A 128 24.82 48.27 62.47
N VAL A 129 25.17 48.31 61.18
CA VAL A 129 26.53 48.49 60.57
C VAL A 129 27.79 48.17 61.42
N GLU A 130 28.64 47.23 60.96
CA GLU A 130 30.04 47.45 60.46
C GLU A 130 30.72 46.12 60.04
N ARG A 131 31.22 46.00 58.80
CA ARG A 131 32.64 46.09 58.33
C ARG A 131 33.61 44.99 58.82
N ASN A 132 34.08 44.16 57.87
CA ASN A 132 35.49 44.07 57.40
C ASN A 132 35.59 42.96 56.32
N ASN A 133 35.98 43.19 55.05
CA ASN A 133 37.23 43.68 54.43
C ASN A 133 38.31 42.60 54.16
N ASN A 134 38.89 42.69 52.96
CA ASN A 134 40.14 42.04 52.46
C ASN A 134 40.04 40.52 52.19
N ASN A 135 40.60 39.92 51.13
CA ASN A 135 41.56 40.31 50.07
C ASN A 135 41.27 39.48 48.77
N LYS A 136 41.93 39.60 47.60
CA LYS A 136 42.59 40.68 46.80
C LYS A 136 43.35 39.98 45.63
N LEU A 137 43.49 40.62 44.44
CA LEU A 137 44.33 40.22 43.26
C LEU A 137 43.86 38.94 42.50
N THR A 138 44.09 38.71 41.19
CA THR A 138 44.64 39.45 40.01
C THR A 138 44.15 38.73 38.74
N ASN A 139 43.62 39.40 37.71
CA ASN A 139 44.28 40.00 36.51
C ASN A 139 44.78 39.03 35.41
N ASP A 140 44.60 39.49 34.16
CA ASP A 140 45.20 39.07 32.88
C ASP A 140 44.89 37.65 32.33
N GLY A 141 44.80 37.37 31.02
CA GLY A 141 44.72 38.27 29.85
C GLY A 141 45.00 37.57 28.49
N VAL A 142 44.08 37.71 27.52
CA VAL A 142 44.32 37.78 26.05
C VAL A 142 44.61 36.50 25.20
N LYS A 143 43.89 36.37 24.05
CA LYS A 143 44.11 35.54 22.81
C LYS A 143 44.08 34.00 22.92
N SER A 144 43.84 33.20 21.86
CA SER A 144 43.17 33.38 20.54
C SER A 144 42.81 31.99 19.96
N GLU A 145 42.02 31.93 18.88
CA GLU A 145 41.70 30.69 18.14
C GLU A 145 42.92 30.14 17.37
N ASP A 146 43.10 28.81 17.32
CA ASP A 146 43.04 28.02 16.06
C ASP A 146 43.34 26.51 16.27
N ASP A 147 42.78 25.70 15.35
CA ASP A 147 43.01 24.28 15.02
C ASP A 147 43.25 23.20 16.12
N TYR A 148 42.38 22.16 16.11
CA TYR A 148 42.69 20.84 15.50
C TYR A 148 41.55 19.86 15.81
N LEU A 149 40.83 19.41 14.77
CA LEU A 149 39.75 18.42 14.92
C LEU A 149 39.96 17.24 13.95
N SER A 150 40.57 16.16 14.46
CA SER A 150 40.56 14.84 13.82
C SER A 150 40.72 13.72 14.88
N PRO A 151 40.24 12.49 14.62
CA PRO A 151 39.57 11.74 15.67
C PRO A 151 40.28 10.46 16.14
N MET A 152 40.43 10.31 17.45
CA MET A 152 40.55 9.06 18.19
C MET A 152 39.82 9.21 19.54
N GLY A 153 39.29 8.18 20.20
CA GLY A 153 39.14 6.77 19.86
C GLY A 153 38.25 6.12 20.93
N LYS A 154 37.53 5.03 20.60
CA LYS A 154 36.61 4.39 21.56
C LYS A 154 37.38 3.67 22.68
N GLN A 155 37.07 3.96 23.94
CA GLN A 155 37.16 2.97 25.02
C GLN A 155 35.91 2.99 25.91
N ASN A 156 35.47 1.79 26.28
CA ASN A 156 34.32 1.57 27.16
C ASN A 156 34.79 1.53 28.62
N ASN A 157 33.88 1.71 29.58
CA ASN A 157 33.91 0.90 30.79
C ASN A 157 32.50 0.66 31.34
N SER A 158 32.27 -0.58 31.79
CA SER A 158 31.01 -1.06 32.37
C SER A 158 31.12 -1.11 33.89
N PHE A 159 30.00 -0.84 34.57
CA PHE A 159 29.87 -1.05 36.01
C PHE A 159 29.09 -2.35 36.28
N ASP A 160 29.63 -3.24 37.11
CA ASP A 160 28.83 -3.99 38.09
C ASP A 160 29.70 -4.42 39.29
N SER A 161 29.07 -5.02 40.29
CA SER A 161 29.35 -4.80 41.71
C SER A 161 30.08 -5.96 42.40
N SER A 162 30.92 -5.65 43.41
CA SER A 162 30.85 -6.21 44.79
C SER A 162 32.20 -6.34 45.52
N SER A 163 32.25 -5.86 46.77
CA SER A 163 33.11 -6.33 47.88
C SER A 163 32.51 -5.77 49.19
N GLN A 164 31.89 -6.62 50.00
CA GLN A 164 32.43 -7.26 51.21
C GLN A 164 32.65 -6.32 52.43
N LEU A 165 31.93 -6.62 53.52
CA LEU A 165 32.21 -6.12 54.87
C LEU A 165 33.34 -6.92 55.51
N SER A 166 34.14 -6.27 56.36
CA SER A 166 34.77 -6.89 57.54
C SER A 166 34.88 -5.89 58.68
N ASN A 167 34.69 -6.36 59.92
CA ASN A 167 34.54 -5.54 61.13
C ASN A 167 35.84 -5.41 61.94
N ALA A 168 36.01 -4.28 62.63
CA ALA A 168 36.68 -4.13 63.94
C ALA A 168 36.26 -2.74 64.52
N ASN A 169 35.97 -2.53 65.81
CA ASN A 169 36.00 -3.39 66.99
C ASN A 169 34.85 -3.09 67.98
N ARG A 170 34.58 -4.05 68.88
CA ARG A 170 33.64 -3.94 70.02
C ARG A 170 34.37 -3.54 71.31
N SER A 171 33.71 -2.73 72.15
CA SER A 171 33.49 -2.95 73.59
C SER A 171 32.60 -1.82 74.14
N GLY A 172 31.67 -2.02 75.09
CA GLY A 172 31.05 -3.24 75.63
C GLY A 172 30.29 -2.94 76.93
N SER A 173 29.12 -3.57 77.17
CA SER A 173 28.41 -3.68 78.48
C SER A 173 27.84 -2.38 79.11
N CYS A 174 26.66 -2.29 79.73
CA CYS A 174 25.46 -3.15 79.75
C CYS A 174 24.19 -2.31 80.09
N GLU A 175 23.04 -2.98 80.14
CA GLU A 175 21.67 -2.44 80.32
C GLU A 175 21.45 -1.81 81.73
N ILE A 176 20.44 -0.96 81.99
CA ILE A 176 18.99 -1.28 82.05
C ILE A 176 18.10 -0.03 81.81
N GLN A 177 17.05 -0.24 80.99
CA GLN A 177 15.69 0.38 80.92
C GLN A 177 15.46 1.86 81.35
N ILE A 178 14.67 2.67 80.63
CA ILE A 178 13.19 2.57 80.57
C ILE A 178 12.63 2.92 79.17
N SER A 179 11.51 2.28 78.84
CA SER A 179 10.75 2.40 77.60
C SER A 179 9.81 3.61 77.52
N VAL A 180 9.94 4.46 76.49
CA VAL A 180 8.78 5.14 75.84
C VAL A 180 9.02 5.30 74.32
N ASN A 181 7.93 5.22 73.55
CA ASN A 181 7.76 5.80 72.21
C ASN A 181 8.34 5.10 70.94
N SER A 182 8.07 3.80 70.80
CA SER A 182 8.16 3.10 69.50
C SER A 182 7.10 3.56 68.46
N LYS A 183 6.01 4.23 68.89
CA LYS A 183 4.95 4.76 68.02
C LYS A 183 5.40 6.02 67.26
N ALA A 184 6.03 6.99 67.93
CA ALA A 184 6.55 8.21 67.30
C ALA A 184 7.52 7.92 66.14
N ARG A 185 8.53 7.04 66.35
CA ARG A 185 9.47 6.63 65.27
C ARG A 185 8.78 5.90 64.10
N LYS A 186 7.67 5.19 64.33
CA LYS A 186 6.86 4.58 63.26
C LYS A 186 6.05 5.61 62.48
N GLN A 187 5.44 6.60 63.15
CA GLN A 187 4.75 7.71 62.47
C GLN A 187 5.73 8.57 61.67
N GLN A 188 6.88 8.92 62.23
CA GLN A 188 7.90 9.74 61.56
C GLN A 188 8.48 9.04 60.33
N ARG A 189 8.74 7.72 60.38
CA ARG A 189 9.10 6.92 59.18
C ARG A 189 7.97 6.79 58.15
N LYS A 190 6.70 6.76 58.58
CA LYS A 190 5.54 6.69 57.68
C LYS A 190 5.29 8.04 56.99
N LEU A 191 5.56 9.15 57.69
CA LEU A 191 5.54 10.50 57.14
C LEU A 191 6.69 10.71 56.14
N ASP A 192 7.94 10.33 56.49
CA ASP A 192 9.08 10.32 55.56
C ASP A 192 8.80 9.51 54.29
N LEU A 193 8.21 8.31 54.43
CA LEU A 193 7.83 7.49 53.28
C LEU A 193 6.71 8.14 52.44
N LYS A 194 5.68 8.77 53.05
CA LYS A 194 4.65 9.52 52.31
C LYS A 194 5.28 10.68 51.54
N THR A 195 6.15 11.46 52.16
CA THR A 195 6.84 12.61 51.53
C THR A 195 7.76 12.16 50.38
N ARG A 196 8.51 11.07 50.56
CA ARG A 196 9.34 10.45 49.51
C ARG A 196 8.53 9.84 48.37
N LEU A 197 7.27 9.50 48.60
CA LEU A 197 6.34 9.04 47.57
C LEU A 197 5.63 10.21 46.86
N CYS A 198 5.06 11.21 47.57
CA CYS A 198 4.49 12.43 46.93
C CYS A 198 5.56 13.08 46.03
N SER A 199 6.81 13.27 46.51
CA SER A 199 7.89 13.89 45.73
C SER A 199 8.35 13.07 44.51
N LYS A 200 8.42 11.74 44.60
CA LYS A 200 8.68 10.88 43.42
C LYS A 200 7.54 10.92 42.41
N LEU A 201 6.29 10.90 42.87
CA LEU A 201 5.10 11.03 42.02
C LEU A 201 5.11 12.37 41.29
N GLN A 202 5.29 13.47 42.01
CA GLN A 202 5.38 14.83 41.47
C GLN A 202 6.48 14.95 40.40
N GLY A 203 7.69 14.46 40.67
CA GLY A 203 8.78 14.43 39.68
C GLY A 203 8.48 13.56 38.45
N SER A 204 7.75 12.45 38.62
CA SER A 204 7.33 11.60 37.49
C SER A 204 6.22 12.24 36.65
N TYR A 205 5.28 12.94 37.29
CA TYR A 205 4.19 13.65 36.64
C TYR A 205 4.70 14.88 35.87
N PHE A 206 5.61 15.67 36.47
CA PHE A 206 6.29 16.76 35.78
C PHE A 206 7.02 16.27 34.52
N ARG A 207 7.75 15.14 34.60
CA ARG A 207 8.43 14.57 33.44
C ARG A 207 7.43 14.17 32.33
N TRP A 208 6.32 13.53 32.71
CA TRP A 208 5.29 13.12 31.77
C TRP A 208 4.62 14.31 31.07
N ILE A 209 4.18 15.33 31.81
CA ILE A 209 3.53 16.50 31.20
C ILE A 209 4.51 17.31 30.35
N ASN A 210 5.76 17.48 30.80
CA ASN A 210 6.81 18.12 30.01
C ASN A 210 7.09 17.35 28.69
N GLU A 211 7.12 16.02 28.71
CA GLU A 211 7.25 15.20 27.50
C GLU A 211 6.05 15.35 26.55
N MET A 212 4.82 15.45 27.09
CA MET A 212 3.62 15.72 26.29
C MET A 212 3.65 17.11 25.63
N LEU A 213 4.06 18.15 26.36
CA LEU A 213 4.22 19.51 25.83
C LEU A 213 5.26 19.58 24.68
N TYR A 214 6.28 18.72 24.69
CA TYR A 214 7.26 18.61 23.60
C TYR A 214 6.81 17.73 22.41
N THR A 215 5.72 16.98 22.53
CA THR A 215 5.28 15.99 21.53
C THR A 215 3.91 16.28 20.91
N SER A 216 3.19 17.28 21.42
CA SER A 216 1.89 17.75 20.93
C SER A 216 1.99 19.05 20.11
N SER A 217 0.94 19.41 19.36
CA SER A 217 0.77 20.74 18.76
C SER A 217 0.25 21.76 19.78
N SER A 218 0.35 23.06 19.50
CA SER A 218 -0.19 24.10 20.38
C SER A 218 -1.71 24.00 20.57
N GLU A 219 -2.46 23.59 19.54
CA GLU A 219 -3.90 23.34 19.62
C GLU A 219 -4.24 22.19 20.58
N GLU A 220 -3.49 21.09 20.54
CA GLU A 220 -3.65 19.95 21.44
C GLU A 220 -3.30 20.32 22.90
N VAL A 221 -2.29 21.17 23.09
CA VAL A 221 -1.87 21.69 24.40
C VAL A 221 -2.89 22.68 24.97
N ALA A 222 -3.41 23.60 24.16
CA ALA A 222 -4.49 24.51 24.54
C ALA A 222 -5.73 23.72 24.98
N LYS A 223 -6.08 22.66 24.24
CA LYS A 223 -7.16 21.74 24.62
C LYS A 223 -6.88 21.04 25.94
N LEU A 224 -5.68 20.47 26.13
CA LEU A 224 -5.29 19.81 27.38
C LEU A 224 -5.46 20.72 28.61
N PHE A 225 -5.00 21.98 28.52
CA PHE A 225 -5.15 22.93 29.63
C PHE A 225 -6.56 23.49 29.80
N SER A 226 -7.39 23.48 28.75
CA SER A 226 -8.82 23.77 28.87
C SER A 226 -9.61 22.64 29.56
N GLU A 227 -9.17 21.38 29.39
CA GLU A 227 -9.80 20.20 30.00
C GLU A 227 -9.30 19.97 31.45
N ASP A 228 -8.06 20.31 31.77
CA ASP A 228 -7.50 20.29 33.13
C ASP A 228 -6.63 21.54 33.44
N PRO A 229 -7.23 22.62 33.97
CA PRO A 229 -6.49 23.81 34.38
C PRO A 229 -5.46 23.56 35.50
N HIS A 230 -5.64 22.53 36.33
CA HIS A 230 -4.70 22.21 37.42
C HIS A 230 -3.40 21.59 36.89
N SER A 231 -3.43 20.95 35.72
CA SER A 231 -2.23 20.44 35.04
C SER A 231 -1.21 21.56 34.76
N PHE A 232 -1.66 22.78 34.40
CA PHE A 232 -0.77 23.92 34.14
C PHE A 232 -0.03 24.38 35.41
N ALA A 233 -0.74 24.51 36.54
CA ALA A 233 -0.15 24.89 37.82
C ALA A 233 0.88 23.84 38.29
N LYS A 234 0.57 22.54 38.16
CA LYS A 234 1.49 21.44 38.51
C LYS A 234 2.71 21.36 37.58
N TYR A 235 2.57 21.71 36.30
CA TYR A 235 3.72 21.87 35.41
C TYR A 235 4.67 22.96 35.91
N HIS A 236 4.15 24.14 36.25
CA HIS A 236 4.97 25.24 36.77
C HIS A 236 5.61 24.96 38.13
N GLU A 237 4.91 24.28 39.05
CA GLU A 237 5.50 23.82 40.31
C GLU A 237 6.70 22.89 40.07
N GLY A 238 6.55 21.91 39.17
CA GLY A 238 7.63 21.02 38.77
C GLY A 238 8.78 21.72 38.03
N TYR A 239 8.48 22.77 37.26
CA TYR A 239 9.44 23.61 36.54
C TYR A 239 10.31 24.43 37.50
N GLU A 240 9.72 25.11 38.49
CA GLU A 240 10.46 25.85 39.53
C GLU A 240 11.39 24.92 40.35
N LEU A 241 10.95 23.68 40.59
CA LEU A 241 11.77 22.61 41.18
C LEU A 241 12.90 22.11 40.26
N GLN A 242 12.91 22.42 38.96
CA GLN A 242 14.08 22.26 38.09
C GLN A 242 14.95 23.52 38.06
N VAL A 243 14.36 24.71 37.93
CA VAL A 243 15.07 26.00 37.89
C VAL A 243 15.98 26.17 39.11
N SER A 244 15.49 25.82 40.30
CA SER A 244 16.28 25.81 41.55
C SER A 244 17.51 24.91 41.55
N LYS A 245 17.65 23.99 40.59
CA LYS A 245 18.79 23.08 40.44
C LYS A 245 19.71 23.45 39.27
N TRP A 246 19.35 24.47 38.48
CA TRP A 246 20.16 24.88 37.34
C TRP A 246 21.35 25.75 37.79
N PRO A 247 22.52 25.63 37.12
CA PRO A 247 23.71 26.38 37.50
C PRO A 247 23.61 27.89 37.18
N VAL A 248 22.69 28.28 36.30
CA VAL A 248 22.35 29.65 35.88
C VAL A 248 20.88 29.66 35.45
N ASN A 249 20.12 30.71 35.78
CA ASN A 249 18.79 30.93 35.22
C ASN A 249 18.89 31.79 33.93
N PRO A 250 18.32 31.35 32.78
CA PRO A 250 18.25 32.17 31.56
C PRO A 250 17.68 33.58 31.77
N LEU A 251 16.75 33.73 32.73
CA LEU A 251 16.08 34.99 33.02
C LEU A 251 17.06 36.07 33.51
N ASP A 252 18.03 35.70 34.34
CA ASP A 252 19.05 36.64 34.86
C ASP A 252 19.87 37.26 33.71
N MET A 253 20.09 36.49 32.64
CA MET A 253 20.81 36.97 31.47
C MET A 253 19.97 37.94 30.63
N LEU A 254 18.67 37.68 30.48
CA LEU A 254 17.74 38.63 29.85
C LEU A 254 17.71 39.95 30.63
N VAL A 255 17.55 39.89 31.95
CA VAL A 255 17.54 41.07 32.83
C VAL A 255 18.83 41.89 32.68
N ASN A 256 20.00 41.25 32.79
CA ASN A 256 21.30 41.89 32.60
C ASN A 256 21.50 42.47 31.17
N TRP A 257 20.87 41.88 30.16
CA TRP A 257 20.90 42.39 28.79
C TRP A 257 20.03 43.64 28.63
N PHE A 258 18.81 43.64 29.18
CA PHE A 258 17.82 44.73 29.13
C PHE A 258 18.18 45.94 30.00
N GLN A 259 18.90 45.75 31.11
CA GLN A 259 19.47 46.86 31.90
C GLN A 259 20.33 47.80 31.04
N LYS A 260 20.93 47.28 29.96
CA LYS A 260 21.79 48.02 29.01
C LYS A 260 21.06 48.37 27.71
N LYS A 261 19.74 48.52 27.71
CA LYS A 261 18.90 48.84 26.53
C LYS A 261 17.94 50.01 26.82
N PRO A 262 17.42 50.68 25.78
CA PRO A 262 16.43 51.74 25.96
C PRO A 262 15.22 51.25 26.77
N LYS A 263 14.72 52.10 27.69
CA LYS A 263 13.50 51.82 28.47
C LYS A 263 12.23 51.92 27.61
N THR A 264 12.31 52.61 26.48
CA THR A 264 11.22 52.82 25.52
C THR A 264 10.91 51.61 24.66
N TRP A 265 11.77 50.57 24.65
CA TRP A 265 11.54 49.36 23.87
C TRP A 265 10.34 48.58 24.40
N ILE A 266 9.51 48.11 23.47
CA ILE A 266 8.38 47.23 23.71
C ILE A 266 8.85 45.79 23.51
N VAL A 267 8.57 44.93 24.48
CA VAL A 267 9.02 43.54 24.52
C VAL A 267 7.80 42.60 24.48
N SER A 268 7.85 41.52 23.71
CA SER A 268 6.98 40.35 23.90
C SER A 268 7.75 39.18 24.49
N ASP A 269 7.19 38.57 25.53
CA ASP A 269 7.70 37.40 26.23
C ASP A 269 6.75 36.23 25.95
N MET A 270 7.16 35.34 25.04
CA MET A 270 6.32 34.31 24.43
C MET A 270 6.51 32.99 25.19
N GLY A 271 5.46 32.50 25.85
CA GLY A 271 5.56 31.42 26.84
C GLY A 271 6.21 31.91 28.13
N CYS A 272 5.67 33.00 28.69
CA CYS A 272 6.25 33.73 29.82
C CYS A 272 6.14 33.01 31.18
N GLY A 273 5.39 31.92 31.27
CA GLY A 273 4.97 31.28 32.51
C GLY A 273 4.31 32.29 33.45
N ASN A 274 4.90 32.50 34.63
CA ASN A 274 4.38 33.42 35.64
C ASN A 274 4.82 34.90 35.44
N ALA A 275 5.08 35.34 34.19
CA ALA A 275 5.48 36.71 33.80
C ALA A 275 6.67 37.30 34.60
N LYS A 276 7.61 36.47 35.06
CA LYS A 276 8.74 36.93 35.91
C LYS A 276 9.64 37.96 35.23
N LEU A 277 9.74 37.97 33.89
CA LEU A 277 10.54 38.97 33.18
C LEU A 277 9.98 40.40 33.39
N GLN A 278 8.65 40.54 33.35
CA GLN A 278 7.95 41.82 33.41
C GLN A 278 8.16 42.56 34.73
N SER A 279 8.37 41.85 35.85
CA SER A 279 8.68 42.46 37.15
C SER A 279 10.16 42.79 37.36
N LEU A 280 11.06 42.28 36.51
CA LEU A 280 12.51 42.42 36.66
C LEU A 280 13.16 43.43 35.70
N ILE A 281 12.44 43.91 34.67
CA ILE A 281 12.95 44.89 33.70
C ILE A 281 12.10 46.17 33.67
N LYS A 282 12.64 47.25 33.09
CA LYS A 282 12.01 48.59 33.09
C LYS A 282 11.27 48.92 31.79
N GLN A 283 11.35 48.03 30.81
CA GLN A 283 10.69 48.08 29.52
C GLN A 283 9.22 47.65 29.65
N LYS A 284 8.37 48.07 28.71
CA LYS A 284 7.01 47.54 28.62
C LYS A 284 7.07 46.11 28.08
N VAL A 285 6.59 45.14 28.86
CA VAL A 285 6.51 43.73 28.46
C VAL A 285 5.06 43.33 28.23
N TYR A 286 4.82 42.62 27.14
CA TYR A 286 3.62 41.83 26.90
C TYR A 286 3.97 40.36 27.15
N SER A 287 3.45 39.79 28.23
CA SER A 287 3.72 38.42 28.64
C SER A 287 2.57 37.51 28.20
N PHE A 288 2.86 36.50 27.37
CA PHE A 288 1.88 35.59 26.77
C PHE A 288 2.11 34.14 27.20
N ASP A 289 1.06 33.42 27.58
CA ASP A 289 1.09 31.98 27.83
C ASP A 289 -0.31 31.36 27.66
N PHE A 290 -0.45 30.03 27.64
CA PHE A 290 -1.75 29.36 27.49
C PHE A 290 -2.71 29.65 28.65
N VAL A 291 -2.19 29.86 29.86
CA VAL A 291 -2.98 30.06 31.08
C VAL A 291 -2.41 31.24 31.88
N ALA A 292 -3.28 32.17 32.27
CA ALA A 292 -2.89 33.31 33.09
C ALA A 292 -2.72 32.93 34.57
N LEU A 293 -1.48 32.69 35.00
CA LEU A 293 -1.14 32.46 36.42
C LEU A 293 -1.22 33.71 37.29
N ASN A 294 -1.15 34.90 36.69
CA ASN A 294 -1.31 36.19 37.37
C ASN A 294 -1.83 37.26 36.38
N PRO A 295 -2.30 38.43 36.86
CA PRO A 295 -2.93 39.45 36.02
C PRO A 295 -2.06 40.07 34.92
N ASN A 296 -0.74 39.86 34.94
CA ASN A 296 0.17 40.35 33.90
C ASN A 296 0.29 39.39 32.70
N VAL A 297 -0.16 38.15 32.84
CA VAL A 297 -0.14 37.15 31.76
C VAL A 297 -1.39 37.29 30.91
N ILE A 298 -1.21 37.49 29.61
CA ILE A 298 -2.27 37.46 28.61
C ILE A 298 -2.43 36.00 28.16
N ALA A 299 -3.58 35.40 28.47
CA ALA A 299 -3.87 34.02 28.10
C ALA A 299 -4.16 33.88 26.60
N CYS A 300 -3.26 33.25 25.85
CA CYS A 300 -3.42 32.92 24.43
C CYS A 300 -2.43 31.85 23.95
N ASP A 301 -2.72 31.17 22.85
CA ASP A 301 -1.72 30.42 22.11
C ASP A 301 -0.70 31.39 21.49
N MET A 302 0.59 31.24 21.80
CA MET A 302 1.64 32.14 21.31
C MET A 302 1.93 32.01 19.79
N SER A 303 1.24 31.12 19.07
CA SER A 303 1.18 31.14 17.59
C SER A 303 0.21 32.20 17.04
N HIS A 304 -0.65 32.81 17.87
CA HIS A 304 -1.55 33.91 17.53
C HIS A 304 -1.77 34.83 18.76
N VAL A 305 -0.90 35.83 18.94
CA VAL A 305 -1.00 36.77 20.05
C VAL A 305 -1.86 38.00 19.67
N PRO A 306 -2.62 38.58 20.63
CA PRO A 306 -3.51 39.72 20.37
C PRO A 306 -2.75 41.07 20.25
N LEU A 307 -1.76 41.12 19.37
CA LEU A 307 -1.00 42.33 19.00
C LEU A 307 -1.18 42.62 17.51
N ALA A 308 -1.10 43.90 17.14
CA ALA A 308 -0.97 44.32 15.75
C ALA A 308 0.40 43.93 15.15
N ASP A 309 0.48 43.94 13.83
CA ASP A 309 1.73 43.78 13.08
C ASP A 309 2.72 44.90 13.46
N GLU A 310 4.01 44.57 13.53
CA GLU A 310 5.10 45.53 13.81
C GLU A 310 4.93 46.35 15.11
N ASN A 311 4.30 45.76 16.11
CA ASN A 311 4.00 46.41 17.39
C ASN A 311 5.12 46.33 18.45
N VAL A 312 6.11 45.42 18.32
CA VAL A 312 7.19 45.23 19.32
C VAL A 312 8.60 45.42 18.75
N ASP A 313 9.53 45.83 19.62
CA ASP A 313 10.95 46.03 19.28
C ASP A 313 11.80 44.78 19.58
N VAL A 314 11.40 43.98 20.58
CA VAL A 314 12.05 42.71 20.93
C VAL A 314 11.01 41.62 21.17
N CYS A 315 11.23 40.42 20.63
CA CYS A 315 10.44 39.22 20.90
C CYS A 315 11.36 38.14 21.49
N ILE A 316 10.90 37.45 22.53
CA ILE A 316 11.68 36.50 23.32
C ILE A 316 10.97 35.15 23.36
N PHE A 317 11.72 34.08 23.10
CA PHE A 317 11.37 32.73 23.53
C PHE A 317 12.44 32.26 24.52
N SER A 318 12.04 31.95 25.75
CA SER A 318 12.95 31.55 26.84
C SER A 318 12.50 30.22 27.42
N LEU A 319 13.04 29.12 26.87
CA LEU A 319 12.66 27.73 27.15
C LEU A 319 11.21 27.39 26.78
N SER A 320 10.62 28.17 25.88
CA SER A 320 9.19 28.14 25.55
C SER A 320 8.88 27.56 24.16
N LEU A 321 9.88 27.24 23.31
CA LEU A 321 9.63 26.63 22.00
C LEU A 321 9.28 25.14 22.13
N MET A 322 8.23 24.80 22.89
CA MET A 322 7.95 23.42 23.30
C MET A 322 7.19 22.63 22.25
N GLY A 323 6.05 23.13 21.77
CA GLY A 323 5.15 22.39 20.89
C GLY A 323 5.77 22.06 19.51
N SER A 324 5.19 21.07 18.85
CA SER A 324 5.66 20.55 17.56
C SER A 324 5.61 21.57 16.40
N ASN A 325 4.79 22.62 16.53
CA ASN A 325 4.59 23.66 15.53
C ASN A 325 5.45 24.93 15.74
N ILE A 326 6.74 24.75 16.09
CA ILE A 326 7.73 25.83 16.28
C ILE A 326 7.72 26.87 15.14
N ALA A 327 7.46 26.43 13.91
CA ALA A 327 7.37 27.30 12.73
C ALA A 327 6.36 28.45 12.90
N ASP A 328 5.22 28.18 13.52
CA ASP A 328 4.13 29.14 13.69
C ASP A 328 4.51 30.20 14.72
N TYR A 329 5.21 29.81 15.79
CA TYR A 329 5.72 30.75 16.79
C TYR A 329 6.76 31.70 16.18
N ILE A 330 7.65 31.20 15.32
CA ILE A 330 8.65 32.03 14.63
C ILE A 330 7.98 32.95 13.59
N LEU A 331 6.95 32.49 12.87
CA LEU A 331 6.12 33.34 12.01
C LEU A 331 5.45 34.46 12.79
N GLU A 332 4.82 34.13 13.92
CA GLU A 332 4.12 35.11 14.75
C GLU A 332 5.10 36.14 15.33
N SER A 333 6.29 35.70 15.75
CA SER A 333 7.37 36.62 16.15
C SER A 333 7.81 37.56 15.01
N ASN A 334 7.81 37.10 13.75
CA ASN A 334 8.09 37.95 12.60
C ASN A 334 6.97 39.00 12.40
N ARG A 335 5.70 38.57 12.52
CA ARG A 335 4.53 39.45 12.36
C ARG A 335 4.56 40.61 13.36
N ILE A 336 4.74 40.32 14.65
CA ILE A 336 4.69 41.34 15.71
C ILE A 336 5.96 42.19 15.79
N LEU A 337 7.12 41.70 15.35
CA LEU A 337 8.36 42.47 15.35
C LEU A 337 8.36 43.55 14.26
N ARG A 338 8.85 44.74 14.60
CA ARG A 338 9.20 45.79 13.63
C ARG A 338 10.34 45.36 12.71
N ILE A 339 10.43 45.94 11.52
CA ILE A 339 11.65 45.83 10.70
C ILE A 339 12.87 46.33 11.52
N ASN A 340 13.96 45.55 11.50
CA ASN A 340 15.14 45.66 12.38
C ASN A 340 14.91 45.36 13.88
N GLY A 341 13.71 44.96 14.29
CA GLY A 341 13.43 44.42 15.62
C GLY A 341 14.21 43.12 15.92
N ILE A 342 14.37 42.80 17.20
CA ILE A 342 15.26 41.73 17.67
C ILE A 342 14.46 40.50 18.11
N LEU A 343 14.80 39.34 17.55
CA LEU A 343 14.32 38.05 18.04
C LEU A 343 15.41 37.40 18.91
N ILE A 344 15.06 37.05 20.16
CA ILE A 344 15.91 36.33 21.10
C ILE A 344 15.31 34.94 21.33
N ILE A 345 16.13 33.89 21.17
CA ILE A 345 15.74 32.52 21.49
C ILE A 345 16.77 31.96 22.47
N ILE A 346 16.32 31.54 23.65
CA ILE A 346 17.15 30.86 24.64
C ILE A 346 16.55 29.49 24.89
N GLU A 347 17.35 28.43 24.68
CA GLU A 347 16.90 27.05 24.72
C GLU A 347 17.97 26.12 25.30
N ILE A 348 17.56 24.94 25.77
CA ILE A 348 18.51 23.93 26.29
C ILE A 348 19.35 23.40 25.12
N LEU A 349 20.68 23.41 25.26
CA LEU A 349 21.62 23.06 24.19
C LEU A 349 21.37 21.67 23.60
N SER A 350 20.99 20.69 24.43
CA SER A 350 20.72 19.30 24.01
C SER A 350 19.50 19.14 23.11
N ARG A 351 18.63 20.16 22.97
CA ARG A 351 17.49 20.13 22.03
C ARG A 351 17.93 20.21 20.56
N PHE A 352 19.14 20.72 20.29
CA PHE A 352 19.58 21.02 18.93
C PHE A 352 20.47 19.93 18.35
N GLN A 353 19.94 19.18 17.37
CA GLN A 353 20.76 18.26 16.56
C GLN A 353 21.82 19.00 15.72
N SER A 354 21.56 20.25 15.32
CA SER A 354 22.51 21.09 14.60
C SER A 354 22.16 22.59 14.70
N LEU A 355 23.00 23.35 15.39
CA LEU A 355 22.86 24.82 15.50
C LEU A 355 22.94 25.51 14.13
N ARG A 356 23.66 24.94 13.15
CA ARG A 356 23.75 25.49 11.78
C ARG A 356 22.44 25.33 11.02
N LYS A 357 21.78 24.17 11.12
CA LYS A 357 20.48 23.93 10.49
C LYS A 357 19.38 24.78 11.14
N PHE A 358 19.38 24.90 12.46
CA PHE A 358 18.42 25.75 13.18
C PHE A 358 18.53 27.23 12.77
N ARG A 359 19.75 27.80 12.76
CA ARG A 359 19.97 29.19 12.30
C ARG A 359 19.44 29.43 10.90
N LYS A 360 19.82 28.58 9.93
CA LYS A 360 19.30 28.66 8.54
C LYS A 360 17.78 28.54 8.46
N ALA A 361 17.16 27.69 9.29
CA ALA A 361 15.71 27.55 9.33
C ALA A 361 15.04 28.85 9.82
N VAL A 362 15.57 29.48 10.89
CA VAL A 362 15.06 30.77 11.38
C VAL A 362 15.26 31.89 10.35
N GLU A 363 16.38 31.91 9.63
CA GLU A 363 16.66 32.90 8.58
C GLU A 363 15.62 32.89 7.44
N ASN A 364 15.09 31.71 7.09
CA ASN A 364 14.02 31.58 6.10
C ASN A 364 12.71 32.30 6.50
N PHE A 365 12.50 32.57 7.79
CA PHE A 365 11.35 33.36 8.28
C PHE A 365 11.59 34.88 8.26
N GLY A 366 12.50 35.37 7.42
CA GLY A 366 12.73 36.82 7.24
C GLY A 366 13.66 37.44 8.29
N PHE A 367 14.46 36.60 8.96
CA PHE A 367 15.42 36.98 9.98
C PHE A 367 16.86 36.91 9.49
N GLU A 368 17.74 37.70 10.10
CA GLU A 368 19.19 37.64 9.90
C GLU A 368 19.87 37.23 11.21
N PHE A 369 20.71 36.19 11.18
CA PHE A 369 21.49 35.79 12.35
C PHE A 369 22.53 36.85 12.73
N LYS A 370 22.63 37.20 14.02
CA LYS A 370 23.62 38.18 14.52
C LYS A 370 24.57 37.64 15.57
N GLN A 371 24.12 36.80 16.49
CA GLN A 371 24.94 36.33 17.61
C GLN A 371 24.44 35.00 18.16
N GLN A 372 25.37 34.13 18.57
CA GLN A 372 25.08 32.96 19.40
C GLN A 372 26.04 32.95 20.60
N ASN A 373 25.54 32.68 21.81
CA ASN A 373 26.37 32.55 23.02
C ASN A 373 26.02 31.25 23.74
N LEU A 374 27.04 30.44 24.09
CA LEU A 374 26.88 29.27 24.95
C LEU A 374 26.90 29.68 26.43
N ILE A 375 25.94 29.21 27.21
CA ILE A 375 25.74 29.58 28.61
C ILE A 375 26.06 28.38 29.49
N LYS A 376 27.25 28.37 30.11
CA LYS A 376 27.76 27.29 30.97
C LYS A 376 27.61 25.88 30.34
N ASN A 377 27.67 25.79 29.02
CA ASN A 377 27.43 24.59 28.21
C ASN A 377 26.06 23.90 28.42
N TYR A 378 25.07 24.61 28.99
CA TYR A 378 23.74 24.08 29.29
C TYR A 378 22.64 24.71 28.43
N PHE A 379 22.66 26.04 28.27
CA PHE A 379 21.76 26.77 27.38
C PHE A 379 22.51 27.38 26.19
N ILE A 380 21.80 27.58 25.09
CA ILE A 380 22.25 28.36 23.93
C ILE A 380 21.35 29.59 23.79
N TRP A 381 21.97 30.76 23.68
CA TRP A 381 21.31 32.02 23.33
C TRP A 381 21.53 32.28 21.84
N PHE A 382 20.47 32.57 21.11
CA PHE A 382 20.51 33.12 19.76
C PHE A 382 19.91 34.53 19.73
N LYS A 383 20.52 35.40 18.91
CA LYS A 383 20.00 36.71 18.56
C LYS A 383 19.89 36.83 17.04
N PHE A 384 18.68 37.14 16.58
CA PHE A 384 18.37 37.46 15.20
C PHE A 384 17.79 38.88 15.08
N VAL A 385 17.76 39.41 13.86
CA VAL A 385 17.16 40.72 13.53
C VAL A 385 16.16 40.53 12.38
N LYS A 386 14.93 41.04 12.48
CA LYS A 386 13.95 41.01 11.39
C LYS A 386 14.44 41.87 10.23
N LYS A 387 14.51 41.30 9.02
CA LYS A 387 14.87 42.00 7.78
C LYS A 387 13.75 42.08 6.75
N GLY A 388 12.74 41.23 6.87
CA GLY A 388 11.54 41.28 6.05
C GLY A 388 10.52 40.25 6.53
N GLY A 389 9.51 39.98 5.72
CA GLY A 389 8.63 38.83 5.90
C GLY A 389 9.33 37.50 5.59
N PRO A 390 8.69 36.36 5.92
CA PRO A 390 9.19 35.03 5.58
C PRO A 390 9.38 34.86 4.06
N GLN A 391 10.40 34.08 3.67
CA GLN A 391 10.59 33.73 2.26
C GLN A 391 9.41 32.88 1.77
N LYS A 392 8.82 33.29 0.64
CA LYS A 392 7.67 32.61 0.05
C LYS A 392 8.12 31.33 -0.64
N THR A 393 7.86 30.19 -0.02
CA THR A 393 8.37 28.87 -0.44
C THR A 393 7.55 28.20 -1.54
N ARG A 394 6.34 28.69 -1.80
CA ARG A 394 5.46 28.22 -2.86
C ARG A 394 4.54 29.35 -3.31
N ALA A 395 4.30 29.44 -4.61
CA ALA A 395 3.34 30.36 -5.20
C ALA A 395 2.66 29.72 -6.42
N ILE A 396 1.35 29.95 -6.56
CA ILE A 396 0.56 29.57 -7.73
C ILE A 396 -0.05 30.84 -8.30
N VAL A 397 0.20 31.11 -9.59
CA VAL A 397 -0.37 32.25 -10.31
C VAL A 397 -1.27 31.75 -11.43
N TYR A 398 -2.51 32.23 -11.48
CA TYR A 398 -3.42 32.02 -12.58
C TYR A 398 -3.78 33.35 -13.25
N LYS A 399 -3.30 33.56 -14.47
CA LYS A 399 -3.70 34.67 -15.34
C LYS A 399 -4.93 34.23 -16.14
N ALA A 400 -6.05 34.92 -16.01
CA ALA A 400 -7.24 34.64 -16.81
C ALA A 400 -7.04 35.12 -18.28
N PRO A 401 -7.78 34.58 -19.27
CA PRO A 401 -7.80 35.14 -20.63
C PRO A 401 -8.26 36.60 -20.64
N GLY A 402 -7.62 37.46 -21.43
CA GLY A 402 -7.90 38.90 -21.50
C GLY A 402 -7.21 39.73 -20.40
N GLU A 403 -6.97 39.14 -19.23
CA GLU A 403 -6.36 39.85 -18.09
C GLU A 403 -4.84 40.02 -18.23
N ALA A 404 -4.34 41.21 -17.85
CA ALA A 404 -2.90 41.48 -17.71
C ALA A 404 -2.34 41.11 -16.32
N ASN A 405 -3.21 41.12 -15.30
CA ASN A 405 -2.89 40.75 -13.93
C ASN A 405 -3.18 39.26 -13.69
N GLY A 406 -2.38 38.62 -12.85
CA GLY A 406 -2.67 37.27 -12.35
C GLY A 406 -3.46 37.30 -11.04
N LYS A 407 -4.24 36.25 -10.77
CA LYS A 407 -4.61 35.87 -9.39
C LYS A 407 -3.50 35.03 -8.78
N ILE A 408 -3.23 35.16 -7.48
CA ILE A 408 -2.14 34.46 -6.80
C ILE A 408 -2.60 33.76 -5.51
N ILE A 409 -1.99 32.61 -5.20
CA ILE A 409 -1.99 31.96 -3.88
C ILE A 409 -0.53 31.77 -3.46
N GLU A 410 -0.20 32.09 -2.21
CA GLU A 410 1.16 32.01 -1.67
C GLU A 410 1.23 31.16 -0.40
N ALA A 411 2.44 30.73 -0.03
CA ALA A 411 2.71 29.80 1.08
C ALA A 411 2.08 30.17 2.42
N THR A 412 1.93 31.46 2.69
CA THR A 412 1.48 32.05 3.97
C THR A 412 0.02 32.49 3.95
N ALA A 413 -0.64 32.49 2.79
CA ALA A 413 -2.03 32.96 2.59
C ALA A 413 -2.91 31.78 2.12
N ALA A 414 -3.18 30.83 3.01
CA ALA A 414 -3.80 29.55 2.67
C ALA A 414 -5.34 29.60 2.46
N ALA A 415 -5.96 30.79 2.43
CA ALA A 415 -7.42 30.94 2.50
C ALA A 415 -8.12 31.41 1.20
N ALA A 416 -7.45 32.16 0.31
CA ALA A 416 -8.11 32.79 -0.85
C ALA A 416 -7.17 33.02 -2.05
N TRP A 417 -7.75 33.36 -3.21
CA TRP A 417 -7.04 33.85 -4.40
C TRP A 417 -6.93 35.39 -4.36
N ASP A 418 -5.75 35.89 -4.10
CA ASP A 418 -5.47 37.33 -4.06
C ASP A 418 -5.25 37.92 -5.45
N ASN A 419 -5.41 39.24 -5.56
CA ASN A 419 -4.98 39.98 -6.75
C ASN A 419 -3.45 40.05 -6.80
N GLY A 420 -2.86 39.68 -7.94
CA GLY A 420 -1.45 39.95 -8.20
C GLY A 420 -1.18 41.45 -8.20
N ALA A 421 -0.13 41.87 -7.48
CA ALA A 421 0.13 43.28 -7.19
C ALA A 421 0.46 44.14 -8.42
N GLN A 422 0.91 43.53 -9.53
CA GLN A 422 1.19 44.18 -10.82
C GLN A 422 0.90 43.25 -11.99
N ALA A 423 0.82 43.83 -13.19
CA ALA A 423 0.69 43.10 -14.45
C ALA A 423 1.93 42.24 -14.73
N LEU A 424 1.71 41.05 -15.30
CA LEU A 424 2.80 40.10 -15.61
C LEU A 424 3.76 40.58 -16.72
N SER A 425 3.48 41.72 -17.34
CA SER A 425 4.38 42.38 -18.31
C SER A 425 5.35 43.39 -17.68
N ARG A 426 5.27 43.65 -16.37
CA ARG A 426 6.25 44.48 -15.64
C ARG A 426 7.46 43.63 -15.27
N ASP A 427 8.65 44.24 -15.21
CA ASP A 427 9.88 43.56 -14.78
C ASP A 427 10.05 43.51 -13.26
N ASN A 428 9.11 44.10 -12.52
CA ASN A 428 9.12 44.23 -11.07
C ASN A 428 7.67 44.27 -10.51
N GLY A 429 7.53 44.24 -9.18
CA GLY A 429 6.25 44.38 -8.50
C GLY A 429 5.31 43.17 -8.52
N HIS A 430 5.72 42.04 -9.11
CA HIS A 430 4.98 40.77 -8.99
C HIS A 430 5.92 39.57 -8.75
N SER A 431 5.39 38.54 -8.08
CA SER A 431 6.16 37.38 -7.58
C SER A 431 6.98 36.65 -8.64
N PHE A 432 6.46 36.54 -9.86
CA PHE A 432 7.10 35.79 -10.94
C PHE A 432 8.31 36.49 -11.58
N ALA A 433 8.32 37.82 -11.62
CA ALA A 433 9.51 38.58 -12.03
C ALA A 433 10.63 38.42 -10.98
N THR A 434 10.29 38.47 -9.69
CA THR A 434 11.22 38.20 -8.59
C THR A 434 11.77 36.76 -8.65
N ALA A 435 10.90 35.76 -8.82
CA ALA A 435 11.31 34.35 -8.88
C ALA A 435 12.22 34.02 -10.07
N LEU A 436 12.08 34.75 -11.18
CA LEU A 436 12.91 34.60 -12.38
C LEU A 436 14.02 35.65 -12.50
N GLN A 437 14.27 36.48 -11.47
CA GLN A 437 15.26 37.56 -11.55
C GLN A 437 16.65 37.04 -11.95
N ASN A 438 17.07 35.91 -11.38
CA ASN A 438 18.35 35.24 -11.67
C ASN A 438 18.34 34.34 -12.93
N VAL A 439 17.19 34.24 -13.61
CA VAL A 439 17.03 33.57 -14.92
C VAL A 439 17.05 34.61 -16.04
N ALA A 440 16.49 35.79 -15.77
CA ALA A 440 16.45 36.94 -16.66
C ALA A 440 17.76 37.76 -16.67
N ARG A 441 18.48 37.80 -15.55
CA ARG A 441 19.73 38.56 -15.37
C ARG A 441 20.84 37.62 -14.87
N ASP A 442 22.09 37.89 -15.24
CA ASP A 442 23.23 37.08 -14.79
C ASP A 442 23.44 37.17 -13.27
N ASN A 443 23.68 36.01 -12.65
CA ASN A 443 24.09 35.88 -11.26
C ASN A 443 25.17 34.79 -11.15
N PRO A 444 26.35 35.06 -10.57
CA PRO A 444 27.43 34.08 -10.49
C PRO A 444 27.03 32.83 -9.68
N ASN A 445 26.21 32.99 -8.64
CA ASN A 445 25.87 31.97 -7.65
C ASN A 445 24.58 31.20 -7.96
N VAL A 446 23.95 31.46 -9.11
CA VAL A 446 22.72 30.78 -9.54
C VAL A 446 22.93 30.20 -10.92
N LYS A 447 22.45 28.97 -11.12
CA LYS A 447 22.46 28.23 -12.39
C LYS A 447 21.08 27.65 -12.65
N PHE A 448 20.72 27.43 -13.90
CA PHE A 448 19.40 26.92 -14.24
C PHE A 448 19.35 26.11 -15.54
N LEU A 449 18.33 25.25 -15.61
CA LEU A 449 17.93 24.51 -16.81
C LEU A 449 16.51 24.94 -17.18
N ALA A 450 16.34 25.50 -18.37
CA ALA A 450 15.04 25.95 -18.89
C ALA A 450 14.58 25.06 -20.05
N TYR A 451 13.30 24.69 -20.02
CA TYR A 451 12.68 23.83 -21.02
C TYR A 451 11.32 24.37 -21.45
N ASN A 452 11.05 24.38 -22.76
CA ASN A 452 9.79 24.86 -23.33
C ASN A 452 9.62 24.27 -24.73
N ASN A 453 8.43 23.76 -25.06
CA ASN A 453 8.12 23.22 -26.38
C ASN A 453 7.96 24.30 -27.48
N ALA A 454 7.84 25.57 -27.08
CA ALA A 454 7.93 26.74 -27.94
C ALA A 454 8.78 27.80 -27.21
N PRO A 455 10.12 27.68 -27.22
CA PRO A 455 11.00 28.59 -26.49
C PRO A 455 11.11 29.95 -27.21
N PRO A 456 11.40 31.04 -26.47
CA PRO A 456 11.56 32.36 -27.07
C PRO A 456 12.66 32.38 -28.13
N GLY A 457 12.42 33.09 -29.24
CA GLY A 457 13.38 33.26 -30.33
C GLY A 457 13.53 32.07 -31.29
N VAL A 458 12.95 30.90 -31.02
CA VAL A 458 13.07 29.72 -31.91
C VAL A 458 11.75 29.38 -32.59
N LEU A 459 11.73 29.51 -33.92
CA LEU A 459 10.56 29.18 -34.73
C LEU A 459 10.52 27.69 -35.11
N SER A 460 9.32 27.16 -35.28
CA SER A 460 9.06 25.86 -35.94
C SER A 460 9.65 24.58 -35.31
N ILE A 461 9.94 24.56 -33.99
CA ILE A 461 10.36 23.32 -33.31
C ILE A 461 9.25 22.26 -33.37
N LYS A 462 9.51 21.14 -34.05
CA LYS A 462 8.65 19.96 -34.04
C LYS A 462 8.98 19.08 -32.82
N THR A 463 8.19 19.21 -31.77
CA THR A 463 8.25 18.32 -30.59
C THR A 463 6.88 17.74 -30.26
N LYS A 464 6.88 16.60 -29.57
CA LYS A 464 5.68 15.89 -29.10
C LYS A 464 5.43 16.10 -27.60
N SER A 465 6.32 16.83 -26.93
CA SER A 465 6.14 17.29 -25.56
C SER A 465 5.48 18.66 -25.54
N ASN A 466 4.63 18.92 -24.55
CA ASN A 466 4.02 20.23 -24.29
C ASN A 466 4.53 20.86 -22.98
N SER A 467 5.48 20.21 -22.30
CA SER A 467 6.00 20.62 -21.00
C SER A 467 6.86 21.88 -21.10
N LYS A 468 6.68 22.78 -20.12
CA LYS A 468 7.45 24.03 -19.99
C LYS A 468 7.79 24.30 -18.52
N GLY A 469 8.93 24.93 -18.27
CA GLY A 469 9.39 25.24 -16.91
C GLY A 469 10.87 25.56 -16.82
N VAL A 470 11.32 25.82 -15.59
CA VAL A 470 12.70 26.11 -15.23
C VAL A 470 13.05 25.39 -13.93
N ILE A 471 14.22 24.76 -13.87
CA ILE A 471 14.85 24.29 -12.62
C ILE A 471 15.98 25.27 -12.32
N ILE A 472 15.95 25.89 -11.14
CA ILE A 472 16.93 26.87 -10.67
C ILE A 472 17.68 26.27 -9.47
N LEU A 473 19.00 26.41 -9.45
CA LEU A 473 19.89 25.91 -8.40
C LEU A 473 20.76 27.06 -7.87
N ALA A 474 20.89 27.17 -6.54
CA ALA A 474 21.87 28.04 -5.91
C ALA A 474 23.17 27.25 -5.64
N THR A 475 24.32 27.71 -6.12
CA THR A 475 25.60 26.98 -5.98
C THR A 475 26.27 27.16 -4.61
N ASN A 476 25.65 27.93 -3.71
CA ASN A 476 26.16 28.23 -2.36
C ASN A 476 25.23 27.73 -1.23
N ALA A 477 24.15 27.02 -1.57
CA ALA A 477 23.19 26.48 -0.62
C ALA A 477 22.48 25.24 -1.18
N ASP A 478 22.18 24.25 -0.33
CA ASP A 478 21.23 23.17 -0.62
C ASP A 478 19.81 23.74 -0.71
N SER A 479 19.52 24.43 -1.82
CA SER A 479 18.23 25.02 -2.14
C SER A 479 18.11 25.22 -3.64
N ALA A 480 16.95 24.82 -4.16
CA ALA A 480 16.59 24.92 -5.55
C ALA A 480 15.13 25.37 -5.68
N ALA A 481 14.76 25.86 -6.87
CA ALA A 481 13.38 26.17 -7.19
C ALA A 481 12.97 25.46 -8.48
N TRP A 482 11.75 24.93 -8.50
CA TRP A 482 11.15 24.39 -9.71
C TRP A 482 9.93 25.22 -10.10
N ILE A 483 10.00 25.77 -11.30
CA ILE A 483 8.95 26.55 -11.94
C ILE A 483 8.33 25.72 -13.05
N VAL A 484 7.00 25.61 -13.06
CA VAL A 484 6.21 24.96 -14.12
C VAL A 484 5.21 25.98 -14.65
N HIS A 485 5.10 26.12 -15.98
CA HIS A 485 4.17 27.07 -16.58
C HIS A 485 3.56 26.55 -17.88
N THR A 486 2.59 27.30 -18.39
CA THR A 486 1.87 27.02 -19.64
C THR A 486 2.26 27.95 -20.79
N VAL A 487 2.91 29.08 -20.48
CA VAL A 487 3.25 30.19 -21.39
C VAL A 487 4.27 29.80 -22.47
N PRO A 488 3.92 29.80 -23.78
CA PRO A 488 4.91 29.68 -24.87
C PRO A 488 5.73 30.98 -25.00
N GLY A 489 6.94 30.91 -25.55
CA GLY A 489 7.84 32.07 -25.71
C GLY A 489 8.44 32.60 -24.40
N PHE A 490 8.48 31.78 -23.34
CA PHE A 490 8.86 32.23 -21.99
C PHE A 490 9.59 31.13 -21.20
N PRO A 491 10.47 31.48 -20.23
CA PRO A 491 11.14 32.78 -20.09
C PRO A 491 12.30 32.93 -21.07
N ALA A 492 12.65 34.17 -21.42
CA ALA A 492 13.85 34.45 -22.20
C ALA A 492 15.07 34.38 -21.26
N ALA A 493 15.96 33.40 -21.50
CA ALA A 493 17.11 33.16 -20.63
C ALA A 493 18.17 34.26 -20.85
N LYS A 494 18.62 34.90 -19.76
CA LYS A 494 19.70 35.92 -19.73
C LYS A 494 19.53 37.14 -20.66
N THR A 495 18.30 37.45 -21.07
CA THR A 495 17.98 38.56 -22.00
C THR A 495 17.08 39.63 -21.36
N GLY A 496 17.00 39.65 -20.03
CA GLY A 496 16.05 40.48 -19.29
C GLY A 496 14.69 39.81 -19.10
N TYR A 497 13.84 40.40 -18.25
CA TYR A 497 12.49 39.89 -18.03
C TYR A 497 11.58 40.35 -19.17
N SER A 498 10.98 39.39 -19.88
CA SER A 498 10.07 39.66 -20.98
C SER A 498 8.85 38.74 -20.93
N TRP A 499 7.65 39.31 -20.94
CA TRP A 499 6.39 38.57 -21.02
C TRP A 499 5.82 38.59 -22.45
N PRO A 500 5.41 37.44 -23.01
CA PRO A 500 4.77 37.38 -24.33
C PRO A 500 3.38 38.05 -24.30
N VAL A 501 3.30 39.33 -24.65
CA VAL A 501 2.05 40.13 -24.60
C VAL A 501 0.90 39.50 -25.41
N ALA A 502 1.21 38.80 -26.51
CA ALA A 502 0.22 38.05 -27.29
C ALA A 502 -0.53 36.97 -26.48
N GLU A 503 0.11 36.39 -25.47
CA GLU A 503 -0.50 35.39 -24.58
C GLU A 503 -1.40 36.03 -23.50
N ASN A 504 -1.55 37.37 -23.47
CA ASN A 504 -2.58 38.01 -22.64
C ASN A 504 -3.99 37.58 -23.05
N ALA A 505 -4.23 37.31 -24.34
CA ALA A 505 -5.50 36.79 -24.84
C ALA A 505 -5.85 35.37 -24.32
N ARG A 506 -4.91 34.67 -23.67
CA ARG A 506 -5.05 33.29 -23.20
C ARG A 506 -4.92 33.19 -21.67
N GLY A 507 -5.47 32.10 -21.13
CA GLY A 507 -5.38 31.77 -19.72
C GLY A 507 -4.12 30.96 -19.42
N HIS A 508 -3.35 31.37 -18.41
CA HIS A 508 -2.07 30.73 -18.07
C HIS A 508 -1.95 30.44 -16.57
N LEU A 509 -1.61 29.19 -16.27
CA LEU A 509 -1.17 28.76 -14.95
C LEU A 509 0.36 28.76 -14.88
N LEU A 510 0.88 29.23 -13.76
CA LEU A 510 2.29 29.15 -13.35
C LEU A 510 2.37 28.68 -11.89
N ILE A 511 3.32 27.80 -11.60
CA ILE A 511 3.56 27.23 -10.26
C ILE A 511 5.05 27.38 -9.97
N CYS A 512 5.39 27.88 -8.78
CA CYS A 512 6.75 27.97 -8.26
C CYS A 512 6.83 27.22 -6.93
N LEU A 513 7.83 26.33 -6.79
CA LEU A 513 8.07 25.50 -5.61
C LEU A 513 9.55 25.59 -5.20
N THR A 514 9.83 26.00 -3.97
CA THR A 514 11.16 25.85 -3.35
C THR A 514 11.33 24.41 -2.87
N ILE A 515 12.46 23.79 -3.20
CA ILE A 515 12.77 22.37 -3.01
C ILE A 515 14.23 22.21 -2.58
N SER A 516 14.58 21.14 -1.88
CA SER A 516 15.98 20.80 -1.65
C SER A 516 16.61 20.28 -2.94
N GLU A 517 17.92 20.47 -3.10
CA GLU A 517 18.67 20.08 -4.30
C GLU A 517 18.51 18.58 -4.60
N SER A 518 18.48 17.76 -3.55
CA SER A 518 18.22 16.32 -3.58
C SER A 518 16.92 15.89 -4.28
N GLN A 519 15.93 16.78 -4.43
CA GLN A 519 14.68 16.49 -5.16
C GLN A 519 14.83 16.61 -6.69
N ILE A 520 15.85 17.31 -7.20
CA ILE A 520 16.01 17.62 -8.64
C ILE A 520 16.08 16.33 -9.46
N ASN A 521 16.79 15.30 -8.99
CA ASN A 521 16.94 14.05 -9.74
C ASN A 521 15.61 13.27 -9.90
N ALA A 522 14.64 13.44 -8.98
CA ALA A 522 13.30 12.88 -9.11
C ALA A 522 12.46 13.66 -10.14
N ILE A 523 12.54 14.99 -10.14
CA ILE A 523 11.93 15.86 -11.16
C ILE A 523 12.50 15.52 -12.54
N ALA A 524 13.82 15.37 -12.64
CA ALA A 524 14.49 14.99 -13.88
C ALA A 524 14.07 13.61 -14.40
N ALA A 525 13.82 12.63 -13.53
CA ALA A 525 13.29 11.33 -13.94
C ALA A 525 11.88 11.44 -14.58
N SER A 526 11.06 12.35 -14.08
CA SER A 526 9.76 12.71 -14.67
C SER A 526 9.91 13.43 -16.02
N LEU A 527 10.80 14.43 -16.09
CA LEU A 527 11.06 15.20 -17.31
C LEU A 527 11.65 14.32 -18.43
N LEU A 528 12.59 13.43 -18.12
CA LEU A 528 13.19 12.47 -19.05
C LEU A 528 12.15 11.58 -19.77
N LEU A 529 11.02 11.31 -19.11
CA LEU A 529 9.92 10.53 -19.68
C LEU A 529 9.02 11.35 -20.63
N VAL A 530 8.78 12.62 -20.33
CA VAL A 530 7.95 13.52 -21.17
C VAL A 530 8.75 14.22 -22.29
N GLN A 531 10.07 14.05 -22.34
CA GLN A 531 10.96 14.49 -23.42
C GLN A 531 10.80 15.99 -23.78
N PRO A 532 10.95 16.92 -22.82
CA PRO A 532 10.81 18.35 -23.08
C PRO A 532 11.98 18.87 -23.92
N VAL A 533 11.75 19.96 -24.64
CA VAL A 533 12.82 20.66 -25.36
C VAL A 533 13.55 21.56 -24.37
N ILE A 534 14.80 21.21 -24.06
CA ILE A 534 15.71 22.02 -23.25
C ILE A 534 16.36 23.03 -24.20
N TYR A 535 16.22 24.32 -23.92
CA TYR A 535 16.77 25.40 -24.74
C TYR A 535 17.85 26.22 -24.03
N TYR A 536 18.01 26.02 -22.72
CA TYR A 536 19.08 26.60 -21.93
C TYR A 536 19.46 25.67 -20.77
N ASN A 537 20.75 25.50 -20.51
CA ASN A 537 21.28 24.82 -19.32
C ASN A 537 22.68 25.35 -19.00
N ASP A 538 22.88 25.95 -17.83
CA ASP A 538 24.21 26.31 -17.30
C ASP A 538 24.53 25.64 -15.94
N ILE A 539 23.75 24.62 -15.53
CA ILE A 539 24.05 23.83 -14.33
C ILE A 539 25.28 22.95 -14.59
N PRO A 540 26.39 23.11 -13.84
CA PRO A 540 27.64 22.39 -14.10
C PRO A 540 27.60 20.95 -13.58
N GLN A 541 28.36 20.07 -14.22
CA GLN A 541 28.40 18.63 -13.90
C GLN A 541 28.87 18.31 -12.47
N THR A 542 29.54 19.24 -11.80
CA THR A 542 29.98 19.10 -10.39
C THR A 542 28.80 18.98 -9.44
N GLU A 543 27.77 19.81 -9.61
CA GLU A 543 26.54 19.76 -8.79
C GLU A 543 25.71 18.52 -9.15
N THR A 544 25.73 18.09 -10.42
CA THR A 544 24.86 17.02 -10.91
C THR A 544 25.53 15.64 -10.89
N ALA A 545 26.71 15.50 -10.27
CA ALA A 545 27.43 14.23 -10.15
C ALA A 545 26.59 13.12 -9.48
N GLY A 546 25.75 13.48 -8.51
CA GLY A 546 24.80 12.59 -7.85
C GLY A 546 23.47 12.37 -8.59
N MET A 547 23.25 13.00 -9.75
CA MET A 547 21.94 13.12 -10.41
C MET A 547 21.87 12.42 -11.77
N PRO A 548 21.86 11.07 -11.83
CA PRO A 548 21.94 10.31 -13.09
C PRO A 548 20.75 10.48 -14.03
N TYR A 549 19.58 10.92 -13.56
CA TYR A 549 18.46 11.26 -14.45
C TYR A 549 18.55 12.70 -14.96
N PHE A 550 19.09 13.63 -14.16
CA PHE A 550 19.37 14.99 -14.62
C PHE A 550 20.42 14.98 -15.73
N ASN A 551 21.53 14.25 -15.55
CA ASN A 551 22.57 14.15 -16.59
C ASN A 551 22.00 13.57 -17.90
N LYS A 552 21.17 12.51 -17.82
CA LYS A 552 20.48 11.98 -19.01
C LYS A 552 19.53 12.99 -19.66
N LEU A 553 18.83 13.80 -18.87
CA LEU A 553 17.93 14.83 -19.37
C LEU A 553 18.72 15.93 -20.08
N ALA A 554 19.77 16.44 -19.46
CA ALA A 554 20.68 17.44 -20.02
C ALA A 554 21.39 16.95 -21.30
N ASP A 555 21.78 15.68 -21.36
CA ASP A 555 22.32 15.00 -22.54
C ASP A 555 21.29 14.82 -23.68
N GLY A 556 20.03 15.21 -23.50
CA GLY A 556 18.96 14.99 -24.47
C GLY A 556 18.57 13.52 -24.67
N LYS A 557 18.94 12.62 -23.75
CA LYS A 557 18.65 11.18 -23.87
C LYS A 557 17.16 10.92 -23.68
N ILE A 558 16.64 9.94 -24.42
CA ILE A 558 15.22 9.56 -24.39
C ILE A 558 15.00 8.23 -23.66
N SER A 559 13.96 8.15 -22.83
CA SER A 559 13.54 6.87 -22.25
C SER A 559 12.79 6.03 -23.30
N THR A 560 13.45 4.98 -23.80
CA THR A 560 12.89 4.03 -24.80
C THR A 560 12.35 2.74 -24.19
N LEU A 561 12.55 2.53 -22.88
CA LEU A 561 12.15 1.31 -22.17
C LEU A 561 10.96 1.59 -21.24
N PRO A 562 10.07 0.60 -21.02
CA PRO A 562 8.97 0.72 -20.05
C PRO A 562 9.51 0.80 -18.60
N PRO A 563 8.76 1.42 -17.67
CA PRO A 563 7.37 1.87 -17.82
C PRO A 563 7.21 3.20 -18.58
N PHE A 564 6.16 3.30 -19.40
CA PHE A 564 5.83 4.49 -20.19
C PHE A 564 5.01 5.54 -19.42
N THR A 565 4.75 5.29 -18.14
CA THR A 565 4.14 6.22 -17.19
C THR A 565 4.92 6.20 -15.89
N SER A 566 5.10 7.35 -15.25
CA SER A 566 5.81 7.49 -13.98
C SER A 566 4.98 8.32 -13.00
N ARG A 567 5.06 7.98 -11.72
CA ARG A 567 4.69 8.86 -10.62
C ARG A 567 5.93 9.07 -9.77
N GLN A 568 6.41 10.31 -9.71
CA GLN A 568 7.42 10.74 -8.74
C GLN A 568 6.72 11.49 -7.59
N THR A 569 7.36 11.50 -6.42
CA THR A 569 6.87 12.26 -5.26
C THR A 569 8.03 13.09 -4.73
N ILE A 570 7.82 14.39 -4.58
CA ILE A 570 8.78 15.32 -3.98
C ILE A 570 8.14 16.01 -2.77
N ARG A 571 8.95 16.72 -1.98
CA ARG A 571 8.48 17.64 -0.93
C ARG A 571 9.06 19.03 -1.14
N THR A 572 8.28 20.05 -0.80
CA THR A 572 8.75 21.43 -0.72
C THR A 572 9.72 21.61 0.45
N GLN A 573 10.62 22.58 0.32
CA GLN A 573 11.60 22.98 1.33
C GLN A 573 11.03 24.14 2.17
N ASP A 574 9.95 23.86 2.89
CA ASP A 574 9.29 24.82 3.76
C ASP A 574 9.03 24.27 5.17
N PRO A 575 8.73 25.13 6.16
CA PRO A 575 8.51 24.68 7.54
C PRO A 575 7.33 23.71 7.70
N ASN A 576 6.37 23.78 6.77
CA ASN A 576 5.22 22.87 6.66
C ASN A 576 5.24 22.14 5.29
N PRO A 577 6.06 21.08 5.12
CA PRO A 577 6.32 20.41 3.83
C PRO A 577 5.08 19.90 3.09
N VAL A 578 4.78 20.52 1.96
CA VAL A 578 3.77 20.04 1.01
C VAL A 578 4.35 18.87 0.19
N THR A 579 3.63 17.75 0.17
CA THR A 579 3.97 16.61 -0.69
C THR A 579 3.38 16.82 -2.08
N VAL A 580 4.23 16.78 -3.11
CA VAL A 580 3.84 17.01 -4.52
C VAL A 580 4.02 15.73 -5.31
N HIS A 581 2.96 15.28 -5.98
CA HIS A 581 2.99 14.11 -6.86
C HIS A 581 3.07 14.51 -8.33
N ILE A 582 4.14 14.09 -9.00
CA ILE A 582 4.41 14.39 -10.40
C ILE A 582 4.02 13.17 -11.24
N TYR A 583 2.97 13.31 -12.06
CA TYR A 583 2.52 12.27 -12.98
C TYR A 583 3.03 12.56 -14.39
N SER A 584 3.74 11.61 -14.97
CA SER A 584 4.42 11.76 -16.27
C SER A 584 4.05 10.60 -17.19
N LYS A 585 3.99 10.86 -18.50
CA LYS A 585 3.80 9.82 -19.53
C LYS A 585 4.68 10.10 -20.75
N SER A 586 5.19 9.05 -21.39
CA SER A 586 5.91 9.20 -22.66
C SER A 586 4.95 9.26 -23.84
N GLU A 587 5.47 9.62 -25.02
CA GLU A 587 4.74 9.56 -26.29
C GLU A 587 4.12 8.18 -26.53
N SER A 588 4.85 7.10 -26.21
CA SER A 588 4.41 5.71 -26.38
C SER A 588 3.23 5.32 -25.47
N SER A 589 2.85 6.17 -24.50
CA SER A 589 1.75 5.92 -23.58
C SER A 589 0.41 6.40 -24.14
N LYS A 590 -0.46 5.41 -24.43
CA LYS A 590 -1.88 5.65 -24.78
C LYS A 590 -2.78 5.92 -23.56
N TYR A 591 -2.25 5.97 -22.34
CA TYR A 591 -3.05 6.39 -21.18
C TYR A 591 -3.45 7.88 -21.30
N GLY A 592 -4.74 8.15 -21.20
CA GLY A 592 -5.30 9.50 -21.12
C GLY A 592 -5.25 10.00 -19.68
N VAL A 593 -4.47 11.03 -19.40
CA VAL A 593 -4.28 11.56 -18.03
C VAL A 593 -5.55 12.23 -17.49
N VAL A 594 -6.46 12.68 -18.37
CA VAL A 594 -7.79 13.18 -17.99
C VAL A 594 -8.86 12.65 -18.95
N LYS A 595 -9.65 11.67 -18.48
CA LYS A 595 -10.97 11.33 -19.04
C LYS A 595 -11.92 10.81 -17.95
N LYS A 596 -12.27 11.67 -16.99
CA LYS A 596 -13.39 11.48 -16.04
C LYS A 596 -13.69 12.77 -15.25
N ARG A 597 -14.70 13.54 -15.69
CA ARG A 597 -15.73 14.17 -14.82
C ARG A 597 -16.78 15.04 -15.54
N GLN A 598 -16.53 15.58 -16.73
CA GLN A 598 -17.44 16.58 -17.34
C GLN A 598 -18.55 16.06 -18.28
N GLN A 599 -18.63 14.75 -18.58
CA GLN A 599 -19.57 14.24 -19.58
C GLN A 599 -20.90 13.70 -19.04
N THR A 600 -21.06 13.54 -17.72
CA THR A 600 -22.28 12.93 -17.13
C THR A 600 -23.35 13.95 -16.71
N GLU A 601 -23.00 15.23 -16.54
CA GLU A 601 -23.94 16.25 -15.99
C GLU A 601 -24.65 17.08 -17.07
N ARG A 602 -24.13 17.15 -18.31
CA ARG A 602 -24.77 17.93 -19.40
C ARG A 602 -25.91 17.19 -20.12
N GLY A 603 -26.17 15.93 -19.79
CA GLY A 603 -27.19 15.10 -20.44
C GLY A 603 -28.57 15.11 -19.78
N LEU A 604 -28.71 15.62 -18.55
CA LEU A 604 -29.90 15.38 -17.71
C LEU A 604 -30.57 16.66 -17.17
N GLN A 605 -30.46 17.78 -17.88
CA GLN A 605 -31.13 19.05 -17.53
C GLN A 605 -32.02 19.65 -18.64
N ARG A 606 -32.52 18.84 -19.58
CA ARG A 606 -33.57 19.29 -20.51
C ARG A 606 -34.71 18.29 -20.63
N LYS A 607 -35.93 18.78 -20.41
CA LYS A 607 -37.26 18.13 -20.49
C LYS A 607 -37.68 17.20 -19.35
N ILE A 608 -38.18 17.78 -18.25
CA ILE A 608 -39.41 17.32 -17.57
C ILE A 608 -40.21 18.57 -17.15
N LYS A 609 -41.51 18.65 -17.47
CA LYS A 609 -42.44 19.67 -16.93
C LYS A 609 -43.06 19.15 -15.62
N PRO A 610 -43.41 20.02 -14.65
CA PRO A 610 -43.78 19.58 -13.31
C PRO A 610 -45.26 19.22 -13.19
N GLU A 611 -45.59 17.93 -13.31
CA GLU A 611 -46.83 17.34 -12.77
C GLU A 611 -46.65 15.84 -12.50
N ASN A 612 -47.39 15.27 -11.54
CA ASN A 612 -47.35 13.86 -11.10
C ASN A 612 -46.14 13.36 -10.26
N GLN A 613 -45.62 14.20 -9.34
CA GLN A 613 -44.54 13.80 -8.42
C GLN A 613 -44.95 12.82 -7.30
N ARG A 614 -46.25 12.54 -7.10
CA ARG A 614 -46.75 11.66 -6.00
C ARG A 614 -46.79 10.16 -6.33
N TRP A 615 -46.93 9.76 -7.59
CA TRP A 615 -47.04 8.34 -7.96
C TRP A 615 -45.68 7.65 -8.17
N GLN A 616 -44.64 8.37 -8.59
CA GLN A 616 -43.32 7.78 -8.80
C GLN A 616 -42.60 7.38 -7.49
N PHE A 617 -42.83 8.09 -6.39
CA PHE A 617 -42.24 7.71 -5.09
C PHE A 617 -42.74 6.34 -4.61
N ALA A 618 -44.05 6.07 -4.72
CA ALA A 618 -44.64 4.80 -4.30
C ALA A 618 -44.10 3.62 -5.15
N LEU A 619 -44.04 3.79 -6.48
CA LEU A 619 -43.52 2.75 -7.37
C LEU A 619 -42.03 2.48 -7.14
N THR A 620 -41.23 3.54 -6.92
CA THR A 620 -39.79 3.41 -6.66
C THR A 620 -39.53 2.69 -5.34
N ILE A 621 -40.27 2.99 -4.28
CA ILE A 621 -40.17 2.30 -2.98
C ILE A 621 -40.59 0.83 -3.09
N LEU A 622 -41.63 0.51 -3.86
CA LEU A 622 -42.09 -0.87 -4.05
C LEU A 622 -41.06 -1.72 -4.81
N ILE A 623 -40.46 -1.18 -5.87
CA ILE A 623 -39.35 -1.82 -6.61
C ILE A 623 -38.14 -2.02 -5.68
N TYR A 624 -37.79 -1.00 -4.89
CA TYR A 624 -36.67 -1.07 -3.95
C TYR A 624 -36.87 -2.14 -2.86
N LEU A 625 -38.11 -2.33 -2.39
CA LEU A 625 -38.47 -3.38 -1.41
C LEU A 625 -38.49 -4.79 -2.02
N LEU A 626 -38.94 -4.93 -3.27
CA LEU A 626 -38.88 -6.20 -4.01
C LEU A 626 -37.42 -6.62 -4.26
N ASP A 627 -36.57 -5.70 -4.73
CA ASP A 627 -35.12 -5.92 -4.86
C ASP A 627 -34.47 -6.24 -3.50
N LEU A 628 -34.90 -5.60 -2.40
CA LEU A 628 -34.39 -5.92 -1.06
C LEU A 628 -34.72 -7.35 -0.64
N MET A 629 -35.95 -7.81 -0.86
CA MET A 629 -36.35 -9.19 -0.54
C MET A 629 -35.64 -10.22 -1.43
N GLN A 630 -35.47 -9.92 -2.72
CA GLN A 630 -34.79 -10.82 -3.67
C GLN A 630 -33.26 -10.86 -3.44
N SER A 631 -32.68 -9.78 -2.90
CA SER A 631 -31.31 -9.74 -2.37
C SER A 631 -31.17 -10.59 -1.08
N LEU A 632 -32.13 -10.50 -0.17
CA LEU A 632 -32.13 -11.25 1.09
C LEU A 632 -32.25 -12.78 0.89
N LEU A 633 -33.06 -13.26 -0.07
CA LEU A 633 -33.15 -14.70 -0.38
C LEU A 633 -31.88 -15.27 -1.01
N ASN A 634 -31.13 -14.48 -1.79
CA ASN A 634 -29.92 -14.95 -2.47
C ASN A 634 -28.64 -14.90 -1.61
N SER A 635 -28.72 -14.36 -0.40
CA SER A 635 -27.55 -13.99 0.43
C SER A 635 -26.76 -15.15 1.07
N LYS A 636 -27.11 -16.43 0.82
CA LYS A 636 -26.56 -17.57 1.60
C LYS A 636 -25.72 -18.64 0.89
N ILE A 637 -25.54 -18.65 -0.44
CA ILE A 637 -24.90 -19.83 -1.10
C ILE A 637 -23.62 -19.56 -1.93
N VAL A 638 -23.42 -18.41 -2.60
CA VAL A 638 -22.22 -18.23 -3.48
C VAL A 638 -21.44 -16.91 -3.32
N GLN A 639 -22.06 -15.80 -2.89
CA GLN A 639 -21.51 -14.46 -3.12
C GLN A 639 -20.22 -14.08 -2.34
N ASN A 640 -19.82 -14.81 -1.30
CA ASN A 640 -18.69 -14.46 -0.43
C ASN A 640 -17.40 -15.29 -0.64
N LYS A 641 -17.35 -16.18 -1.65
CA LYS A 641 -16.31 -17.23 -1.72
C LYS A 641 -14.85 -16.82 -2.08
N ILE A 642 -14.51 -15.57 -2.49
CA ILE A 642 -13.07 -15.22 -2.68
C ILE A 642 -12.43 -14.47 -1.49
N LEU A 643 -13.11 -13.56 -0.80
CA LEU A 643 -12.48 -12.88 0.35
C LEU A 643 -12.26 -13.79 1.58
N LEU A 644 -12.91 -14.97 1.60
CA LEU A 644 -12.76 -15.99 2.63
C LEU A 644 -11.82 -17.15 2.25
N HIS A 645 -11.30 -17.17 1.01
CA HIS A 645 -10.53 -18.31 0.50
C HIS A 645 -9.13 -17.89 0.06
N THR A 646 -8.16 -18.77 0.32
CA THR A 646 -6.74 -18.43 0.38
C THR A 646 -5.98 -18.72 -0.91
N LEU A 647 -6.60 -19.55 -1.76
CA LEU A 647 -6.21 -19.85 -3.13
C LEU A 647 -7.46 -20.22 -3.92
N ALA A 648 -7.63 -19.58 -5.09
CA ALA A 648 -8.67 -19.91 -6.07
C ALA A 648 -8.06 -19.99 -7.49
N ILE A 649 -8.59 -20.90 -8.31
CA ILE A 649 -8.24 -21.05 -9.73
C ILE A 649 -9.53 -21.00 -10.56
N VAL A 650 -9.56 -20.15 -11.59
CA VAL A 650 -10.66 -20.05 -12.55
C VAL A 650 -10.16 -20.54 -13.91
N TYR A 651 -10.91 -21.45 -14.52
CA TYR A 651 -10.71 -21.93 -15.89
C TYR A 651 -11.90 -21.52 -16.76
N LYS A 652 -11.67 -20.59 -17.68
CA LYS A 652 -12.63 -20.19 -18.72
C LYS A 652 -12.33 -20.97 -19.99
N ALA A 653 -13.20 -21.89 -20.39
CA ALA A 653 -13.00 -22.66 -21.63
C ALA A 653 -13.20 -21.77 -22.89
N PRO A 654 -12.71 -22.19 -24.07
CA PRO A 654 -13.02 -21.52 -25.35
C PRO A 654 -14.53 -21.39 -25.59
N GLY A 655 -14.95 -20.28 -26.20
CA GLY A 655 -16.36 -19.97 -26.47
C GLY A 655 -17.23 -19.61 -25.27
N GLN A 656 -16.78 -19.89 -24.04
CA GLN A 656 -17.54 -19.62 -22.81
C GLN A 656 -17.34 -18.18 -22.31
N ASN A 657 -18.41 -17.55 -21.83
CA ASN A 657 -18.37 -16.24 -21.15
C ASN A 657 -18.26 -16.37 -19.61
N THR A 658 -18.62 -17.52 -19.05
CA THR A 658 -18.39 -17.94 -17.66
C THR A 658 -17.14 -18.81 -17.54
N GLY A 659 -16.63 -18.96 -16.32
CA GLY A 659 -15.54 -19.90 -16.01
C GLY A 659 -15.93 -20.88 -14.91
N LYS A 660 -15.30 -22.06 -14.90
CA LYS A 660 -15.36 -23.00 -13.77
C LYS A 660 -14.34 -22.57 -12.72
N ILE A 661 -14.67 -22.65 -11.44
CA ILE A 661 -13.79 -22.24 -10.32
C ILE A 661 -13.54 -23.40 -9.36
N ILE A 662 -12.32 -23.46 -8.82
CA ILE A 662 -11.94 -24.36 -7.72
C ILE A 662 -11.24 -23.56 -6.63
N PHE A 663 -11.46 -23.97 -5.38
CA PHE A 663 -10.85 -23.38 -4.20
C PHE A 663 -10.03 -24.42 -3.44
N ALA A 664 -8.94 -24.00 -2.79
CA ALA A 664 -8.05 -24.92 -2.07
C ALA A 664 -8.65 -25.55 -0.80
N THR A 665 -9.75 -25.00 -0.27
CA THR A 665 -10.40 -25.39 1.00
C THR A 665 -11.80 -25.99 0.82
N ALA A 666 -12.32 -26.03 -0.40
CA ALA A 666 -13.63 -26.63 -0.70
C ALA A 666 -13.45 -28.05 -1.24
N ALA A 667 -14.29 -28.98 -0.80
CA ALA A 667 -14.18 -30.38 -1.19
C ALA A 667 -14.51 -30.59 -2.68
N GLY A 668 -13.48 -30.86 -3.49
CA GLY A 668 -13.56 -31.83 -4.58
C GLY A 668 -14.47 -31.57 -5.78
N ALA A 669 -14.88 -30.34 -6.12
CA ALA A 669 -15.67 -30.08 -7.32
C ALA A 669 -15.25 -28.79 -8.07
N TRP A 670 -15.44 -28.80 -9.40
CA TRP A 670 -15.42 -27.59 -10.23
C TRP A 670 -16.77 -26.87 -10.05
N ASP A 671 -16.79 -25.83 -9.22
CA ASP A 671 -17.95 -24.94 -9.06
C ASP A 671 -18.20 -24.14 -10.35
N ASP A 672 -19.45 -23.82 -10.64
CA ASP A 672 -19.82 -22.88 -11.70
C ASP A 672 -19.59 -21.42 -11.28
N GLY A 673 -19.02 -20.64 -12.20
CA GLY A 673 -18.87 -19.20 -12.02
C GLY A 673 -20.24 -18.51 -12.07
N ALA A 674 -20.64 -17.88 -10.96
CA ALA A 674 -21.99 -17.34 -10.77
C ALA A 674 -22.45 -16.29 -11.79
N GLN A 675 -21.53 -15.64 -12.51
CA GLN A 675 -21.82 -14.64 -13.54
C GLN A 675 -20.77 -14.67 -14.65
N PRO A 676 -21.09 -14.18 -15.87
CA PRO A 676 -20.12 -13.96 -16.94
C PRO A 676 -18.97 -13.04 -16.51
N LEU A 677 -17.76 -13.30 -17.00
CA LEU A 677 -16.56 -12.52 -16.66
C LEU A 677 -16.59 -11.06 -17.14
N SER A 678 -17.56 -10.69 -17.98
CA SER A 678 -17.80 -9.30 -18.40
C SER A 678 -18.65 -8.49 -17.41
N ASN A 679 -19.33 -9.15 -16.46
CA ASN A 679 -20.09 -8.48 -15.41
C ASN A 679 -19.11 -8.02 -14.31
N VAL A 680 -19.22 -6.77 -13.83
CA VAL A 680 -18.42 -6.29 -12.68
C VAL A 680 -18.92 -6.86 -11.36
N ASN A 681 -20.21 -7.20 -11.27
CA ASN A 681 -20.86 -7.66 -10.05
C ASN A 681 -20.93 -9.19 -9.99
N GLN A 682 -20.89 -9.72 -8.77
CA GLN A 682 -21.17 -11.12 -8.42
C GLN A 682 -20.27 -12.20 -9.07
N HIS A 683 -19.22 -11.84 -9.80
CA HIS A 683 -18.15 -12.78 -10.16
C HIS A 683 -16.89 -12.52 -9.34
N SER A 684 -16.16 -13.60 -9.07
CA SER A 684 -15.14 -13.64 -8.02
C SER A 684 -13.89 -12.80 -8.33
N PHE A 685 -13.60 -12.56 -9.61
CA PHE A 685 -12.36 -11.95 -10.07
C PHE A 685 -12.42 -10.42 -10.23
N ALA A 686 -13.57 -9.83 -10.56
CA ALA A 686 -13.76 -8.38 -10.43
C ALA A 686 -13.62 -7.96 -8.95
N LYS A 687 -14.14 -8.76 -8.01
CA LYS A 687 -13.97 -8.51 -6.58
C LYS A 687 -12.50 -8.54 -6.17
N ALA A 688 -11.73 -9.53 -6.61
CA ALA A 688 -10.28 -9.60 -6.36
C ALA A 688 -9.49 -8.41 -6.95
N LEU A 689 -10.02 -7.74 -7.98
CA LEU A 689 -9.42 -6.59 -8.64
C LEU A 689 -10.07 -5.25 -8.26
N GLU A 690 -10.98 -5.19 -7.29
CA GLU A 690 -11.79 -3.99 -7.05
C GLU A 690 -10.95 -2.73 -6.76
N HIS A 691 -9.84 -2.88 -6.03
CA HIS A 691 -8.89 -1.80 -5.73
C HIS A 691 -7.73 -1.67 -6.74
N VAL A 692 -7.74 -2.49 -7.80
CA VAL A 692 -6.91 -2.35 -9.01
C VAL A 692 -7.62 -1.48 -10.04
N VAL A 693 -8.95 -1.60 -10.12
CA VAL A 693 -9.82 -0.85 -11.07
C VAL A 693 -10.37 0.46 -10.48
N ALA A 694 -10.46 0.57 -9.15
CA ALA A 694 -10.86 1.77 -8.43
C ALA A 694 -9.75 2.28 -7.48
N ASP A 695 -9.94 3.48 -6.94
CA ASP A 695 -9.01 4.05 -5.96
C ASP A 695 -9.32 3.60 -4.53
N ASN A 696 -8.24 3.36 -3.78
CA ASN A 696 -8.26 3.03 -2.37
C ASN A 696 -6.96 3.57 -1.74
N ASN A 697 -7.07 4.34 -0.67
CA ASN A 697 -5.93 4.96 0.01
C ASN A 697 -4.94 3.91 0.55
N ASN A 698 -5.46 2.76 1.00
CA ASN A 698 -4.69 1.73 1.68
C ASN A 698 -4.24 0.58 0.77
N ILE A 699 -4.71 0.47 -0.48
CA ILE A 699 -4.29 -0.61 -1.39
C ILE A 699 -3.38 -0.06 -2.49
N LYS A 700 -2.30 -0.78 -2.78
CA LYS A 700 -1.31 -0.47 -3.81
C LYS A 700 -0.95 -1.72 -4.60
N PHE A 701 -0.57 -1.59 -5.86
CA PHE A 701 -0.29 -2.73 -6.72
C PHE A 701 0.73 -2.46 -7.84
N LEU A 702 1.29 -3.55 -8.34
CA LEU A 702 2.11 -3.63 -9.55
C LEU A 702 1.43 -4.59 -10.53
N ALA A 703 1.12 -4.12 -11.74
CA ALA A 703 0.52 -4.92 -12.80
C ALA A 703 1.50 -5.11 -13.97
N TYR A 704 1.60 -6.35 -14.46
CA TYR A 704 2.49 -6.75 -15.54
C TYR A 704 1.74 -7.61 -16.58
N ASN A 705 1.99 -7.36 -17.86
CA ASN A 705 1.36 -8.09 -18.96
C ASN A 705 2.19 -7.91 -20.24
N ASN A 706 2.46 -8.98 -20.97
CA ASN A 706 3.19 -8.91 -22.24
C ASN A 706 2.37 -8.30 -23.40
N ALA A 707 1.05 -8.25 -23.26
CA ALA A 707 0.11 -7.53 -24.12
C ALA A 707 -0.80 -6.69 -23.21
N PRO A 708 -0.34 -5.53 -22.70
CA PRO A 708 -1.09 -4.73 -21.74
C PRO A 708 -2.30 -4.05 -22.39
N PRO A 709 -3.33 -3.67 -21.60
CA PRO A 709 -4.41 -2.84 -22.12
C PRO A 709 -3.89 -1.50 -22.65
N GLY A 710 -4.36 -1.10 -23.82
CA GLY A 710 -4.08 0.21 -24.41
C GLY A 710 -2.72 0.39 -25.10
N VAL A 711 -1.69 -0.42 -24.83
CA VAL A 711 -0.36 -0.25 -25.49
C VAL A 711 -0.25 -1.22 -26.68
N PRO A 712 -0.27 -0.73 -27.94
CA PRO A 712 -0.05 -1.58 -29.10
C PRO A 712 1.43 -1.99 -29.22
N SER A 713 1.67 -3.09 -29.93
CA SER A 713 2.99 -3.44 -30.47
C SER A 713 4.14 -3.59 -29.45
N VAL A 714 3.83 -3.97 -28.21
CA VAL A 714 4.84 -4.31 -27.19
C VAL A 714 5.68 -5.50 -27.66
N LYS A 715 6.97 -5.26 -27.94
CA LYS A 715 7.94 -6.32 -28.25
C LYS A 715 8.60 -6.81 -26.97
N THR A 716 8.10 -7.92 -26.41
CA THR A 716 8.77 -8.64 -25.32
C THR A 716 8.80 -10.14 -25.62
N LYS A 717 9.84 -10.83 -25.14
CA LYS A 717 9.95 -12.29 -25.18
C LYS A 717 9.24 -12.96 -23.99
N SER A 718 8.77 -12.20 -23.01
CA SER A 718 8.03 -12.75 -21.87
C SER A 718 6.57 -13.06 -22.24
N ASN A 719 6.00 -14.11 -21.64
CA ASN A 719 4.56 -14.40 -21.75
C ASN A 719 3.77 -14.07 -20.47
N SER A 720 4.48 -13.86 -19.36
CA SER A 720 3.92 -13.71 -18.02
C SER A 720 3.02 -12.48 -17.88
N LYS A 721 1.88 -12.68 -17.18
CA LYS A 721 0.91 -11.64 -16.86
C LYS A 721 0.38 -11.83 -15.44
N GLY A 722 0.03 -10.75 -14.76
CA GLY A 722 -0.45 -10.79 -13.40
C GLY A 722 -0.46 -9.44 -12.69
N VAL A 723 -0.87 -9.48 -11.43
CA VAL A 723 -0.93 -8.34 -10.52
C VAL A 723 -0.41 -8.76 -9.15
N MET A 724 0.48 -7.98 -8.56
CA MET A 724 0.83 -8.07 -7.14
C MET A 724 0.15 -6.92 -6.41
N ILE A 725 -0.67 -7.22 -5.42
CA ILE A 725 -1.49 -6.28 -4.64
C ILE A 725 -1.02 -6.33 -3.18
N LEU A 726 -0.92 -5.20 -2.49
CA LEU A 726 -0.64 -5.13 -1.05
C LEU A 726 -1.45 -4.05 -0.36
N SER A 727 -1.70 -4.23 0.94
CA SER A 727 -2.30 -3.24 1.81
C SER A 727 -1.22 -2.45 2.57
N THR A 728 -1.22 -1.12 2.53
CA THR A 728 -0.32 -0.30 3.38
C THR A 728 -0.79 -0.27 4.85
N ALA A 729 -2.03 -0.64 5.13
CA ALA A 729 -2.61 -0.63 6.48
C ALA A 729 -2.50 -1.97 7.23
N ALA A 730 -2.19 -3.08 6.54
CA ALA A 730 -2.10 -4.42 7.14
C ALA A 730 -0.99 -5.23 6.48
N ASN A 731 -0.45 -6.26 7.16
CA ASN A 731 0.56 -7.16 6.59
C ASN A 731 -0.03 -8.21 5.62
N SER A 732 -0.87 -7.77 4.69
CA SER A 732 -1.56 -8.66 3.73
C SER A 732 -1.27 -8.24 2.28
N ALA A 733 -1.13 -9.26 1.43
CA ALA A 733 -0.91 -9.11 0.00
C ALA A 733 -1.63 -10.23 -0.80
N ALA A 734 -1.78 -10.00 -2.09
CA ALA A 734 -2.29 -11.00 -3.03
C ALA A 734 -1.43 -11.03 -4.29
N TRP A 735 -1.23 -12.22 -4.85
CA TRP A 735 -0.61 -12.41 -6.16
C TRP A 735 -1.58 -13.09 -7.10
N ILE A 736 -1.90 -12.38 -8.18
CA ILE A 736 -2.79 -12.81 -9.24
C ILE A 736 -1.97 -13.11 -10.48
N VAL A 737 -2.20 -14.26 -11.12
CA VAL A 737 -1.54 -14.67 -12.36
C VAL A 737 -2.60 -15.08 -13.37
N HIS A 738 -2.48 -14.65 -14.61
CA HIS A 738 -3.47 -14.93 -15.65
C HIS A 738 -2.86 -15.06 -17.04
N THR A 739 -3.68 -15.57 -17.96
CA THR A 739 -3.32 -15.75 -19.38
C THR A 739 -3.86 -14.64 -20.29
N VAL A 740 -4.86 -13.88 -19.81
CA VAL A 740 -5.66 -12.89 -20.57
C VAL A 740 -4.82 -11.69 -21.06
N PRO A 741 -4.68 -11.45 -22.38
CA PRO A 741 -4.10 -10.22 -22.92
C PRO A 741 -5.08 -9.03 -22.75
N GLY A 742 -4.57 -7.80 -22.76
CA GLY A 742 -5.39 -6.59 -22.65
C GLY A 742 -6.00 -6.36 -21.27
N PHE A 743 -5.48 -6.99 -20.21
CA PHE A 743 -6.12 -7.06 -18.90
C PHE A 743 -5.09 -7.14 -17.75
N PRO A 744 -5.42 -6.66 -16.53
CA PRO A 744 -6.50 -5.74 -16.21
C PRO A 744 -6.11 -4.29 -16.53
N THR A 745 -7.09 -3.42 -16.76
CA THR A 745 -6.81 -1.99 -16.99
C THR A 745 -6.75 -1.26 -15.66
N ALA A 746 -5.53 -0.95 -15.22
CA ALA A 746 -5.25 -0.26 -13.95
C ALA A 746 -5.96 1.10 -13.86
N LYS A 747 -6.57 1.39 -12.70
CA LYS A 747 -7.24 2.66 -12.36
C LYS A 747 -8.35 3.12 -13.32
N THR A 748 -8.95 2.18 -14.04
CA THR A 748 -10.15 2.40 -14.86
C THR A 748 -11.22 1.39 -14.48
N PRO A 749 -12.52 1.67 -14.71
CA PRO A 749 -13.60 0.72 -14.41
C PRO A 749 -13.32 -0.69 -14.94
N TYR A 750 -13.81 -1.69 -14.21
CA TYR A 750 -13.64 -3.08 -14.59
C TYR A 750 -14.10 -3.32 -16.03
N SER A 751 -13.25 -3.95 -16.83
CA SER A 751 -13.52 -4.25 -18.23
C SER A 751 -12.84 -5.57 -18.61
N TRP A 752 -13.63 -6.50 -19.14
CA TRP A 752 -13.15 -7.76 -19.68
C TRP A 752 -12.93 -7.64 -21.20
N PRO A 753 -11.80 -8.11 -21.76
CA PRO A 753 -11.59 -8.16 -23.20
C PRO A 753 -12.53 -9.18 -23.88
N VAL A 754 -13.68 -8.72 -24.39
CA VAL A 754 -14.73 -9.59 -24.95
C VAL A 754 -14.23 -10.51 -26.08
N ALA A 755 -13.24 -10.07 -26.87
CA ALA A 755 -12.61 -10.88 -27.90
C ALA A 755 -11.96 -12.18 -27.36
N GLU A 756 -11.49 -12.18 -26.11
CA GLU A 756 -10.90 -13.34 -25.44
C GLU A 756 -11.96 -14.35 -24.94
N ASN A 757 -13.26 -14.08 -25.12
CA ASN A 757 -14.31 -15.10 -24.92
C ASN A 757 -14.12 -16.30 -25.86
N ALA A 758 -13.64 -16.09 -27.09
CA ALA A 758 -13.38 -17.15 -28.05
C ALA A 758 -12.28 -18.14 -27.61
N ARG A 759 -11.46 -17.78 -26.61
CA ARG A 759 -10.24 -18.50 -26.24
C ARG A 759 -10.29 -19.07 -24.84
N GLY A 760 -9.48 -20.09 -24.57
CA GLY A 760 -9.37 -20.72 -23.24
C GLY A 760 -8.37 -19.98 -22.34
N HIS A 761 -8.79 -19.61 -21.13
CA HIS A 761 -8.01 -18.83 -20.17
C HIS A 761 -8.00 -19.40 -18.76
N LEU A 762 -6.83 -19.34 -18.13
CA LEU A 762 -6.60 -19.62 -16.72
C LEU A 762 -6.35 -18.31 -15.98
N LEU A 763 -6.91 -18.20 -14.77
CA LEU A 763 -6.60 -17.18 -13.77
C LEU A 763 -6.39 -17.85 -12.40
N ILE A 764 -5.36 -17.43 -11.68
CA ILE A 764 -4.98 -17.95 -10.35
C ILE A 764 -4.90 -16.76 -9.39
N CYS A 765 -5.48 -16.87 -8.20
CA CYS A 765 -5.39 -15.89 -7.13
C CYS A 765 -4.80 -16.55 -5.87
N LEU A 766 -3.74 -15.96 -5.31
CA LEU A 766 -3.02 -16.43 -4.12
C LEU A 766 -3.02 -15.33 -3.05
N THR A 767 -3.54 -15.61 -1.86
CA THR A 767 -3.43 -14.72 -0.69
C THR A 767 -2.12 -15.02 0.05
N ILE A 768 -1.28 -14.00 0.28
CA ILE A 768 0.11 -14.15 0.73
C ILE A 768 0.53 -13.03 1.69
N SER A 769 1.54 -13.28 2.52
CA SER A 769 2.16 -12.24 3.34
C SER A 769 3.02 -11.29 2.49
N LYS A 770 3.12 -9.99 2.88
CA LYS A 770 4.00 -9.02 2.20
C LYS A 770 5.44 -9.49 2.07
N SER A 771 5.95 -10.17 3.10
CA SER A 771 7.33 -10.69 3.15
C SER A 771 7.70 -11.62 1.99
N GLN A 772 6.70 -12.20 1.31
CA GLN A 772 6.90 -13.12 0.19
C GLN A 772 6.95 -12.42 -1.19
N ILE A 773 6.56 -11.14 -1.28
CA ILE A 773 6.61 -10.35 -2.52
C ILE A 773 8.02 -10.32 -3.12
N ASN A 774 9.06 -10.13 -2.29
CA ASN A 774 10.44 -10.09 -2.76
C ASN A 774 10.92 -11.43 -3.35
N ALA A 775 10.36 -12.56 -2.90
CA ALA A 775 10.64 -13.89 -3.48
C ALA A 775 9.94 -14.08 -4.85
N ILE A 776 8.71 -13.59 -5.00
CA ILE A 776 8.00 -13.55 -6.29
C ILE A 776 8.73 -12.63 -7.27
N ALA A 777 9.12 -11.44 -6.82
CA ALA A 777 9.85 -10.48 -7.63
C ALA A 777 11.21 -11.02 -8.12
N ALA A 778 11.94 -11.78 -7.29
CA ALA A 778 13.18 -12.44 -7.71
C ALA A 778 12.98 -13.45 -8.86
N SER A 779 11.82 -14.11 -8.90
CA SER A 779 11.42 -15.01 -9.97
C SER A 779 11.04 -14.23 -11.23
N LEU A 780 10.14 -13.24 -11.11
CA LEU A 780 9.71 -12.38 -12.21
C LEU A 780 10.87 -11.61 -12.85
N LEU A 781 11.90 -11.23 -12.11
CA LEU A 781 13.08 -10.52 -12.61
C LEU A 781 13.84 -11.31 -13.69
N LEU A 782 13.91 -12.65 -13.58
CA LEU A 782 14.47 -13.49 -14.66
C LEU A 782 13.55 -13.61 -15.88
N VAL A 783 12.24 -13.47 -15.64
CA VAL A 783 11.17 -13.69 -16.63
C VAL A 783 10.91 -12.42 -17.46
N GLN A 784 11.42 -11.27 -17.02
CA GLN A 784 11.36 -9.98 -17.72
C GLN A 784 9.95 -9.60 -18.20
N PRO A 785 8.90 -9.73 -17.36
CA PRO A 785 7.55 -9.34 -17.75
C PRO A 785 7.48 -7.82 -17.93
N MET A 786 6.65 -7.35 -18.86
CA MET A 786 6.47 -5.92 -19.04
C MET A 786 5.53 -5.36 -17.95
N VAL A 787 6.11 -4.63 -16.99
CA VAL A 787 5.35 -3.88 -15.98
C VAL A 787 4.70 -2.67 -16.67
N HIS A 788 3.38 -2.57 -16.61
CA HIS A 788 2.61 -1.47 -17.21
C HIS A 788 2.01 -0.50 -16.19
N TYR A 789 1.95 -0.90 -14.91
CA TYR A 789 1.53 -0.03 -13.82
C TYR A 789 2.24 -0.42 -12.52
N ASN A 790 2.63 0.56 -11.71
CA ASN A 790 3.11 0.37 -10.35
C ASN A 790 2.80 1.63 -9.52
N ASP A 791 2.08 1.49 -8.41
CA ASP A 791 1.87 2.56 -7.43
C ASP A 791 2.34 2.21 -6.01
N ILE A 792 2.99 1.05 -5.82
CA ILE A 792 3.59 0.64 -4.55
C ILE A 792 4.70 1.63 -4.16
N PRO A 793 4.62 2.27 -2.97
CA PRO A 793 5.60 3.26 -2.52
C PRO A 793 6.88 2.59 -1.99
N GLU A 794 8.02 3.29 -2.10
CA GLU A 794 9.33 2.77 -1.68
C GLU A 794 9.41 2.45 -0.18
N THR A 795 8.57 3.09 0.65
CA THR A 795 8.45 2.81 2.08
C THR A 795 8.00 1.37 2.37
N GLU A 796 7.18 0.78 1.49
CA GLU A 796 6.74 -0.63 1.59
C GLU A 796 7.80 -1.60 1.05
N THR A 797 8.74 -1.12 0.23
CA THR A 797 9.69 -1.95 -0.53
C THR A 797 11.15 -1.71 -0.16
N ALA A 798 11.44 -0.96 0.90
CA ALA A 798 12.78 -0.71 1.42
C ALA A 798 13.56 -2.02 1.68
N GLY A 799 12.89 -3.06 2.19
CA GLY A 799 13.45 -4.40 2.39
C GLY A 799 13.38 -5.35 1.17
N MET A 800 12.97 -4.87 -0.02
CA MET A 800 12.65 -5.71 -1.17
C MET A 800 13.53 -5.43 -2.41
N PRO A 801 14.84 -5.75 -2.37
CA PRO A 801 15.78 -5.40 -3.44
C PRO A 801 15.48 -6.04 -4.80
N TYR A 802 14.81 -7.20 -4.86
CA TYR A 802 14.40 -7.79 -6.15
C TYR A 802 13.14 -7.11 -6.70
N PHE A 803 12.22 -6.66 -5.83
CA PHE A 803 11.07 -5.86 -6.24
C PHE A 803 11.53 -4.52 -6.82
N ASN A 804 12.43 -3.81 -6.15
CA ASN A 804 12.94 -2.51 -6.63
C ASN A 804 13.69 -2.66 -7.97
N LYS A 805 14.38 -3.78 -8.21
CA LYS A 805 14.97 -4.12 -9.51
C LYS A 805 13.90 -4.38 -10.58
N LEU A 806 12.83 -5.11 -10.26
CA LEU A 806 11.72 -5.43 -11.17
C LEU A 806 10.92 -4.19 -11.55
N ALA A 807 10.50 -3.39 -10.56
CA ALA A 807 9.78 -2.14 -10.77
C ALA A 807 10.60 -1.11 -11.55
N GLY A 808 11.93 -1.08 -11.36
CA GLY A 808 12.86 -0.28 -12.14
C GLY A 808 13.29 -0.88 -13.50
N GLY A 809 12.63 -1.93 -13.98
CA GLY A 809 12.88 -2.53 -15.31
C GLY A 809 14.26 -3.17 -15.50
N LYS A 810 14.99 -3.49 -14.41
CA LYS A 810 16.34 -4.04 -14.49
C LYS A 810 16.33 -5.51 -14.89
N ILE A 811 17.36 -5.94 -15.62
CA ILE A 811 17.51 -7.31 -16.13
C ILE A 811 18.72 -8.00 -15.45
N PRO A 812 18.62 -9.28 -15.04
CA PRO A 812 19.77 -10.05 -14.55
C PRO A 812 20.76 -10.37 -15.69
N THR A 813 21.95 -9.78 -15.63
CA THR A 813 23.05 -10.00 -16.59
C THR A 813 24.02 -11.09 -16.16
N LEU A 814 24.07 -11.41 -14.86
CA LEU A 814 24.96 -12.40 -14.26
C LEU A 814 24.21 -13.68 -13.83
N PRO A 815 24.87 -14.85 -13.81
CA PRO A 815 24.28 -16.09 -13.31
C PRO A 815 23.97 -16.02 -11.80
N PRO A 816 23.04 -16.84 -11.29
CA PRO A 816 22.36 -17.95 -11.98
C PRO A 816 21.18 -17.50 -12.85
N PHE A 817 21.15 -17.99 -14.10
CA PHE A 817 20.08 -17.72 -15.08
C PHE A 817 18.79 -18.53 -14.86
N THR A 818 18.69 -19.26 -13.74
CA THR A 818 17.51 -19.99 -13.30
C THR A 818 17.28 -19.76 -11.82
N SER A 819 16.03 -19.59 -11.40
CA SER A 819 15.65 -19.50 -9.99
C SER A 819 14.66 -20.57 -9.59
N ARG A 820 14.70 -20.90 -8.30
CA ARG A 820 13.71 -21.67 -7.57
C ARG A 820 13.37 -20.88 -6.32
N ARG A 821 12.11 -20.49 -6.18
CA ARG A 821 11.56 -19.87 -4.99
C ARG A 821 10.37 -20.68 -4.49
N SER A 822 10.08 -20.56 -3.21
CA SER A 822 8.91 -21.19 -2.58
C SER A 822 8.21 -20.12 -1.76
N ILE A 823 6.89 -20.07 -1.88
CA ILE A 823 5.99 -19.25 -1.08
C ILE A 823 4.91 -20.15 -0.48
N ARG A 824 4.15 -19.63 0.48
CA ARG A 824 3.02 -20.27 1.13
C ARG A 824 1.85 -19.30 1.17
N THR A 825 0.64 -19.80 0.91
CA THR A 825 -0.58 -19.00 1.06
C THR A 825 -0.84 -18.72 2.55
N GLU A 826 -1.35 -17.53 2.88
CA GLU A 826 -1.89 -17.28 4.23
C GLU A 826 -3.21 -18.02 4.40
N ASN A 827 -3.26 -19.02 5.29
CA ASN A 827 -4.46 -19.81 5.55
C ASN A 827 -4.53 -20.34 6.99
N ALA A 828 -5.62 -20.05 7.68
CA ALA A 828 -5.92 -20.59 9.01
C ALA A 828 -6.18 -22.11 9.00
N GLY A 829 -6.67 -22.66 7.88
CA GLY A 829 -6.93 -24.10 7.71
C GLY A 829 -5.75 -24.90 7.14
N GLY A 830 -4.56 -24.31 6.96
CA GLY A 830 -3.38 -24.98 6.41
C GLY A 830 -2.74 -24.24 5.22
N PRO A 831 -1.50 -23.72 5.35
CA PRO A 831 -0.81 -23.03 4.25
C PRO A 831 -0.49 -23.96 3.08
N VAL A 832 -0.94 -23.60 1.86
CA VAL A 832 -0.60 -24.32 0.63
C VAL A 832 0.78 -23.88 0.14
N ALA A 833 1.66 -24.85 -0.14
CA ALA A 833 2.97 -24.58 -0.70
C ALA A 833 2.90 -24.30 -2.21
N VAL A 834 3.59 -23.25 -2.65
CA VAL A 834 3.68 -22.87 -4.07
C VAL A 834 5.14 -22.65 -4.44
N HIS A 835 5.63 -23.43 -5.39
CA HIS A 835 6.98 -23.34 -5.94
C HIS A 835 6.97 -22.53 -7.24
N ILE A 836 7.88 -21.58 -7.35
CA ILE A 836 8.08 -20.77 -8.54
C ILE A 836 9.41 -21.17 -9.16
N TYR A 837 9.37 -21.71 -10.38
CA TYR A 837 10.53 -22.02 -11.18
C TYR A 837 10.63 -20.99 -12.31
N SER A 838 11.82 -20.44 -12.54
CA SER A 838 12.01 -19.37 -13.52
C SER A 838 13.33 -19.52 -14.25
N LYS A 839 13.37 -19.09 -15.51
CA LYS A 839 14.58 -19.02 -16.33
C LYS A 839 14.62 -17.73 -17.15
N SER A 840 15.80 -17.17 -17.35
CA SER A 840 16.02 -16.14 -18.36
C SER A 840 16.33 -16.76 -19.73
N GLU A 841 16.33 -15.96 -20.78
CA GLU A 841 16.77 -16.36 -22.12
C GLU A 841 18.20 -16.91 -22.14
N SER A 842 19.11 -16.34 -21.35
CA SER A 842 20.52 -16.73 -21.24
C SER A 842 20.72 -18.17 -20.75
N SER A 843 19.73 -18.74 -20.04
CA SER A 843 19.79 -20.12 -19.56
C SER A 843 19.87 -21.16 -20.66
N LYS A 844 19.31 -20.87 -21.86
CA LYS A 844 19.09 -21.81 -22.98
C LYS A 844 18.32 -23.09 -22.61
N TYR A 845 17.77 -23.19 -21.39
CA TYR A 845 17.10 -24.38 -20.89
C TYR A 845 15.65 -24.46 -21.35
N GLU A 846 15.16 -25.68 -21.46
CA GLU A 846 13.78 -26.04 -21.76
C GLU A 846 13.01 -26.12 -20.42
N ILE A 847 11.98 -25.28 -20.22
CA ILE A 847 11.30 -25.11 -18.92
C ILE A 847 10.66 -26.40 -18.40
N TYR A 848 10.16 -27.30 -19.26
CA TYR A 848 9.48 -28.53 -18.84
C TYR A 848 10.46 -29.63 -18.40
N LYS A 849 11.32 -30.11 -19.30
CA LYS A 849 12.22 -31.25 -19.06
C LYS A 849 13.49 -30.85 -18.30
N LYS A 850 14.09 -29.70 -18.61
CA LYS A 850 15.38 -29.28 -18.03
C LYS A 850 15.22 -28.47 -16.73
N VAL A 851 14.06 -27.89 -16.46
CA VAL A 851 13.74 -27.22 -15.18
C VAL A 851 12.73 -28.03 -14.37
N ILE A 852 11.44 -28.06 -14.73
CA ILE A 852 10.37 -28.66 -13.90
C ILE A 852 10.66 -30.14 -13.56
N VAL A 853 10.80 -31.01 -14.56
CA VAL A 853 11.08 -32.45 -14.37
C VAL A 853 12.37 -32.68 -13.58
N LYS A 854 13.45 -31.96 -13.95
CA LYS A 854 14.76 -32.10 -13.28
C LYS A 854 14.69 -31.75 -11.79
N VAL A 855 13.82 -30.81 -11.42
CA VAL A 855 13.63 -30.38 -10.04
C VAL A 855 12.65 -31.27 -9.28
N LEU A 856 11.50 -31.61 -9.87
CA LEU A 856 10.47 -32.44 -9.25
C LEU A 856 10.87 -33.92 -9.14
N LYS A 857 11.79 -34.40 -10.00
CA LYS A 857 12.17 -35.82 -10.15
C LYS A 857 10.97 -36.75 -10.40
N LYS A 858 9.88 -36.21 -10.98
CA LYS A 858 8.61 -36.89 -11.29
C LYS A 858 8.32 -36.79 -12.78
N THR A 859 7.53 -37.73 -13.30
CA THR A 859 6.92 -37.55 -14.63
C THR A 859 5.87 -36.44 -14.55
N ILE A 860 5.65 -35.73 -15.66
CA ILE A 860 4.55 -34.76 -15.76
C ILE A 860 3.65 -35.06 -16.97
N LYS A 861 2.34 -34.87 -16.80
CA LYS A 861 1.35 -34.84 -17.89
C LYS A 861 1.14 -33.38 -18.29
N VAL A 862 1.29 -33.04 -19.57
CA VAL A 862 1.31 -31.65 -20.06
C VAL A 862 0.12 -31.35 -20.98
N TRP A 863 -0.64 -30.31 -20.64
CA TRP A 863 -1.61 -29.64 -21.52
C TRP A 863 -0.98 -28.34 -22.01
N SER A 864 -0.72 -28.27 -23.31
CA SER A 864 -0.11 -27.10 -23.94
C SER A 864 -0.14 -27.24 -25.45
N ARG A 865 -0.21 -26.11 -26.16
CA ARG A 865 0.15 -26.05 -27.58
C ARG A 865 1.57 -26.56 -27.75
N ARG A 866 1.78 -27.38 -28.78
CA ARG A 866 3.04 -28.08 -29.05
C ARG A 866 3.46 -27.88 -30.49
N ASP A 867 4.77 -27.79 -30.71
CA ASP A 867 5.32 -27.83 -32.06
C ASP A 867 5.60 -29.29 -32.48
N ASN A 868 5.92 -29.49 -33.75
CA ASN A 868 6.28 -30.83 -34.23
C ASN A 868 7.68 -31.29 -33.78
N LYS A 869 8.42 -30.49 -32.99
CA LYS A 869 9.84 -30.73 -32.62
C LYS A 869 9.97 -31.34 -31.22
N LEU A 870 9.23 -30.85 -30.23
CA LEU A 870 9.19 -31.46 -28.89
C LEU A 870 8.16 -32.59 -28.85
N LYS A 871 8.64 -33.83 -28.71
CA LYS A 871 7.80 -35.03 -28.59
C LYS A 871 7.61 -35.43 -27.11
N GLY A 872 6.53 -36.16 -26.84
CA GLY A 872 6.38 -36.90 -25.58
C GLY A 872 7.27 -38.16 -25.57
N ASP A 873 7.62 -38.65 -24.39
CA ASP A 873 8.51 -39.81 -24.23
C ASP A 873 7.72 -41.13 -24.47
N CYS A 874 7.65 -41.61 -25.71
CA CYS A 874 6.85 -42.79 -26.10
C CYS A 874 7.62 -44.12 -26.19
N ARG A 875 8.96 -44.13 -26.24
CA ARG A 875 9.81 -45.34 -26.22
C ARG A 875 11.09 -45.05 -25.41
N GLY A 876 11.56 -46.02 -24.61
CA GLY A 876 12.79 -45.92 -23.79
C GLY A 876 12.59 -45.70 -22.29
N SER A 877 13.68 -45.82 -21.52
CA SER A 877 13.74 -45.84 -20.05
C SER A 877 13.77 -44.45 -19.37
N GLN A 878 13.70 -43.35 -20.13
CA GLN A 878 13.69 -41.97 -19.61
C GLN A 878 12.32 -41.30 -19.78
N ARG A 879 11.25 -41.97 -19.31
CA ARG A 879 9.87 -41.48 -19.37
C ARG A 879 9.65 -40.36 -18.35
N HIS A 880 9.61 -39.10 -18.79
CA HIS A 880 9.35 -37.97 -17.87
C HIS A 880 8.32 -36.94 -18.38
N ILE A 881 7.99 -36.90 -19.68
CA ILE A 881 6.90 -36.06 -20.20
C ILE A 881 5.87 -36.92 -20.95
N ARG A 882 4.62 -36.87 -20.47
CA ARG A 882 3.42 -37.39 -21.12
C ARG A 882 2.61 -36.22 -21.68
N LEU A 883 2.15 -36.30 -22.93
CA LEU A 883 1.34 -35.24 -23.55
C LEU A 883 -0.15 -35.59 -23.43
N ILE A 884 -0.95 -34.63 -22.97
CA ILE A 884 -2.41 -34.79 -22.88
C ILE A 884 -3.00 -34.66 -24.31
N LYS A 885 -4.00 -35.49 -24.60
CA LYS A 885 -4.71 -35.50 -25.89
C LYS A 885 -5.75 -34.37 -25.93
N SER A 886 -6.13 -33.97 -27.13
CA SER A 886 -7.16 -32.96 -27.40
C SER A 886 -8.19 -33.54 -28.38
N PRO A 887 -9.47 -33.14 -28.33
CA PRO A 887 -10.10 -32.23 -27.36
C PRO A 887 -10.19 -32.81 -25.93
N ALA A 888 -10.64 -32.00 -24.96
CA ALA A 888 -10.95 -32.40 -23.59
C ALA A 888 -12.13 -31.56 -23.04
N ALA A 889 -12.60 -31.83 -21.82
CA ALA A 889 -13.66 -31.05 -21.17
C ALA A 889 -13.33 -30.69 -19.71
N ILE A 890 -13.63 -29.45 -19.30
CA ILE A 890 -13.57 -28.98 -17.91
C ILE A 890 -15.00 -28.94 -17.35
N ASN A 891 -15.40 -29.98 -16.62
CA ASN A 891 -16.74 -30.12 -16.01
C ASN A 891 -17.90 -29.70 -16.96
N GLY A 892 -17.96 -30.32 -18.14
CA GLY A 892 -18.96 -30.03 -19.18
C GLY A 892 -18.60 -28.90 -20.16
N HIS A 893 -17.58 -28.09 -19.89
CA HIS A 893 -17.10 -27.08 -20.84
C HIS A 893 -16.01 -27.65 -21.77
N ASN A 894 -16.30 -27.77 -23.06
CA ASN A 894 -15.36 -28.28 -24.07
C ASN A 894 -14.13 -27.37 -24.24
N THR A 895 -12.95 -27.96 -24.44
CA THR A 895 -11.69 -27.28 -24.75
C THR A 895 -10.86 -28.05 -25.78
N ASN A 896 -10.02 -27.33 -26.54
CA ASN A 896 -9.08 -27.88 -27.51
C ASN A 896 -7.78 -27.04 -27.51
N LEU A 897 -6.68 -27.58 -28.03
CA LEU A 897 -5.38 -26.89 -27.98
C LEU A 897 -5.31 -25.68 -28.94
N GLU A 898 -6.19 -25.64 -29.94
CA GLU A 898 -6.23 -24.67 -31.02
C GLU A 898 -6.84 -23.34 -30.56
N ALA A 899 -7.83 -23.39 -29.67
CA ALA A 899 -8.51 -22.24 -29.06
C ALA A 899 -8.10 -21.98 -27.59
N ASP A 900 -7.61 -22.97 -26.86
CA ASP A 900 -7.09 -22.79 -25.49
C ASP A 900 -5.65 -22.26 -25.49
N ILE A 901 -5.34 -21.22 -24.72
CA ILE A 901 -3.98 -20.66 -24.62
C ILE A 901 -3.30 -20.96 -23.29
N THR A 902 -3.96 -21.71 -22.42
CA THR A 902 -3.39 -22.13 -21.15
C THR A 902 -2.31 -23.18 -21.38
N ASN A 903 -1.26 -23.11 -20.56
CA ASN A 903 -0.28 -24.18 -20.48
C ASN A 903 -0.19 -24.59 -19.02
N TRP A 904 -0.39 -25.87 -18.77
CA TRP A 904 -0.36 -26.44 -17.44
C TRP A 904 0.13 -27.89 -17.47
N ALA A 905 0.56 -28.38 -16.30
CA ALA A 905 1.02 -29.74 -16.14
C ALA A 905 0.64 -30.28 -14.76
N VAL A 906 0.47 -31.60 -14.66
CA VAL A 906 0.27 -32.30 -13.39
C VAL A 906 1.31 -33.40 -13.21
N SER A 907 1.68 -33.68 -11.97
CA SER A 907 2.71 -34.67 -11.61
C SER A 907 2.20 -36.12 -11.68
N ASP A 908 3.10 -37.06 -11.95
CA ASP A 908 2.76 -38.48 -12.16
C ASP A 908 3.89 -39.37 -11.58
N PRO A 909 3.69 -40.01 -10.41
CA PRO A 909 2.57 -39.83 -9.47
C PRO A 909 2.67 -38.46 -8.76
N GLY A 910 1.57 -37.95 -8.21
CA GLY A 910 1.71 -36.75 -7.37
C GLY A 910 0.46 -36.06 -6.86
N ASN A 911 0.72 -34.79 -6.55
CA ASN A 911 0.00 -33.87 -5.67
C ASN A 911 0.25 -32.41 -6.12
N ILE A 912 0.89 -32.23 -7.28
CA ILE A 912 1.36 -30.94 -7.80
C ILE A 912 0.68 -30.64 -9.13
N PHE A 913 0.05 -29.48 -9.20
CA PHE A 913 -0.41 -28.80 -10.42
C PHE A 913 0.52 -27.64 -10.74
N CYS A 914 0.93 -27.48 -11.98
CA CYS A 914 1.77 -26.37 -12.45
C CYS A 914 1.08 -25.58 -13.56
N HIS A 915 1.04 -24.25 -13.45
CA HIS A 915 0.82 -23.35 -14.59
C HIS A 915 2.17 -22.92 -15.18
N ILE A 916 2.29 -22.87 -16.51
CA ILE A 916 3.48 -22.43 -17.25
C ILE A 916 3.07 -21.28 -18.18
N ASP A 917 3.86 -20.20 -18.25
CA ASP A 917 3.54 -19.04 -19.09
C ASP A 917 3.88 -19.25 -20.58
N LYS A 918 4.82 -20.14 -20.88
CA LYS A 918 5.24 -20.54 -22.23
C LYS A 918 4.61 -21.86 -22.69
N PRO A 919 4.29 -22.00 -23.98
CA PRO A 919 3.84 -23.27 -24.56
C PRO A 919 4.99 -24.28 -24.72
N TYR A 920 4.63 -25.55 -24.96
CA TYR A 920 5.55 -26.67 -25.17
C TYR A 920 6.16 -26.66 -26.58
N PHE A 921 6.85 -25.57 -26.91
CA PHE A 921 7.58 -25.37 -28.16
C PHE A 921 9.10 -25.49 -27.93
N LYS A 922 9.87 -25.75 -28.99
CA LYS A 922 11.34 -25.78 -28.93
C LYS A 922 11.96 -24.39 -28.79
N ASN A 923 11.32 -23.36 -29.35
CA ASN A 923 11.85 -21.99 -29.39
C ASN A 923 11.94 -21.34 -28.00
N GLN A 924 11.05 -21.66 -27.04
CA GLN A 924 11.11 -21.09 -25.69
C GLN A 924 12.42 -21.39 -24.94
N THR A 925 13.24 -22.34 -25.41
CA THR A 925 14.62 -22.49 -24.91
C THR A 925 15.41 -21.18 -24.93
N ARG A 926 15.19 -20.32 -25.94
CA ARG A 926 15.82 -19.00 -26.11
C ARG A 926 14.98 -17.82 -25.58
N GLU A 927 13.95 -18.10 -24.78
CA GLU A 927 13.04 -17.10 -24.22
C GLU A 927 13.04 -17.18 -22.68
N PRO A 928 12.69 -16.11 -21.95
CA PRO A 928 12.35 -16.22 -20.54
C PRO A 928 11.06 -17.06 -20.34
N ALA A 929 10.98 -17.79 -19.23
CA ALA A 929 9.80 -18.59 -18.88
C ALA A 929 9.65 -18.77 -17.36
N MET A 930 8.41 -18.91 -16.91
CA MET A 930 8.01 -19.17 -15.53
C MET A 930 7.06 -20.36 -15.42
N ALA A 931 7.20 -21.12 -14.34
CA ALA A 931 6.24 -22.11 -13.90
C ALA A 931 5.88 -21.90 -12.43
N ILE A 932 4.59 -21.94 -12.12
CA ILE A 932 4.03 -21.81 -10.77
C ILE A 932 3.39 -23.15 -10.44
N CYS A 933 4.01 -23.89 -9.53
CA CYS A 933 3.62 -25.23 -9.13
C CYS A 933 3.05 -25.23 -7.72
N ILE A 934 1.76 -25.52 -7.62
CA ILE A 934 0.97 -25.57 -6.39
C ILE A 934 0.94 -27.01 -5.90
N GLU A 935 1.31 -27.24 -4.63
CA GLU A 935 1.26 -28.55 -3.99
C GLU A 935 -0.03 -28.69 -3.17
N ASN A 936 -1.06 -29.26 -3.80
CA ASN A 936 -2.40 -29.44 -3.23
C ASN A 936 -3.12 -30.61 -3.93
N ASN A 937 -3.60 -31.58 -3.15
CA ASN A 937 -4.21 -32.81 -3.66
C ASN A 937 -5.51 -32.57 -4.43
N GLU A 938 -6.38 -31.66 -3.95
CA GLU A 938 -7.68 -31.40 -4.58
C GLU A 938 -7.50 -30.75 -5.96
N ILE A 939 -6.70 -29.69 -6.05
CA ILE A 939 -6.37 -29.02 -7.31
C ILE A 939 -5.68 -30.00 -8.26
N PHE A 940 -4.73 -30.79 -7.76
CA PHE A 940 -4.10 -31.85 -8.55
C PHE A 940 -5.13 -32.84 -9.10
N ALA A 941 -6.07 -33.33 -8.29
CA ALA A 941 -7.08 -34.29 -8.69
C ALA A 941 -7.95 -33.74 -9.84
N ARG A 942 -8.47 -32.51 -9.71
CA ARG A 942 -9.33 -31.88 -10.75
C ARG A 942 -8.62 -31.74 -12.11
N PHE A 943 -7.34 -31.38 -12.13
CA PHE A 943 -6.56 -31.29 -13.37
C PHE A 943 -6.08 -32.67 -13.87
N ASN A 944 -5.85 -33.62 -12.96
CA ASN A 944 -5.51 -34.99 -13.32
C ASN A 944 -6.71 -35.75 -13.90
N GLU A 945 -7.94 -35.44 -13.50
CA GLU A 945 -9.18 -35.92 -14.14
C GLU A 945 -9.23 -35.49 -15.61
N ILE A 946 -9.00 -34.20 -15.90
CA ILE A 946 -8.89 -33.69 -17.28
C ILE A 946 -7.75 -34.40 -18.03
N ALA A 947 -6.58 -34.58 -17.40
CA ALA A 947 -5.45 -35.29 -17.99
C ALA A 947 -5.68 -36.81 -18.19
N ALA A 948 -6.62 -37.39 -17.46
CA ALA A 948 -6.98 -38.82 -17.51
C ALA A 948 -8.16 -39.09 -18.45
N GLN A 949 -8.81 -38.05 -19.01
CA GLN A 949 -9.81 -38.20 -20.06
C GLN A 949 -9.19 -38.92 -21.27
N ARG A 950 -9.39 -40.24 -21.30
CA ARG A 950 -9.44 -40.96 -22.56
C ARG A 950 -10.62 -40.36 -23.31
N ILE A 951 -10.32 -39.71 -24.44
CA ILE A 951 -11.34 -39.16 -25.33
C ILE A 951 -12.17 -40.34 -25.84
N HIS A 952 -13.23 -40.64 -25.11
CA HIS A 952 -14.39 -41.33 -25.63
C HIS A 952 -15.06 -40.36 -26.58
N TYR A 953 -14.51 -40.28 -27.79
CA TYR A 953 -15.36 -40.06 -28.94
C TYR A 953 -16.47 -41.12 -28.84
N LYS A 954 -17.74 -40.70 -28.79
CA LYS A 954 -18.88 -41.58 -29.11
C LYS A 954 -18.84 -41.91 -30.62
N CYS A 955 -17.77 -42.58 -31.05
CA CYS A 955 -17.46 -42.84 -32.47
C CYS A 955 -16.92 -44.27 -32.69
N ARG A 956 -17.28 -45.21 -31.81
CA ARG A 956 -17.19 -46.65 -32.06
C ARG A 956 -18.45 -47.31 -31.53
N THR A 957 -19.47 -47.24 -32.36
CA THR A 957 -20.73 -47.95 -32.19
C THR A 957 -20.85 -48.92 -33.36
N VAL A 958 -20.89 -50.23 -33.07
CA VAL A 958 -21.19 -51.24 -34.10
C VAL A 958 -22.65 -51.60 -33.95
N VAL A 959 -23.40 -51.54 -35.05
CA VAL A 959 -24.79 -52.02 -35.14
C VAL A 959 -24.77 -53.30 -35.97
N TYR A 960 -25.24 -54.40 -35.39
CA TYR A 960 -25.39 -55.69 -36.07
C TYR A 960 -26.86 -56.09 -36.13
N LYS A 961 -27.38 -56.28 -37.34
CA LYS A 961 -28.72 -56.79 -37.60
C LYS A 961 -28.58 -58.24 -38.05
N ALA A 962 -29.04 -59.19 -37.24
CA ALA A 962 -29.09 -60.59 -37.64
C ALA A 962 -30.13 -60.82 -38.76
N PRO A 963 -29.98 -61.86 -39.60
CA PRO A 963 -31.01 -62.24 -40.57
C PRO A 963 -32.39 -62.40 -39.92
N GLY A 964 -33.44 -61.91 -40.57
CA GLY A 964 -34.83 -61.97 -40.08
C GLY A 964 -35.18 -61.02 -38.93
N GLN A 965 -34.21 -60.45 -38.20
CA GLN A 965 -34.49 -59.57 -37.05
C GLN A 965 -34.81 -58.14 -37.49
N ALA A 966 -35.88 -57.55 -36.97
CA ALA A 966 -36.33 -56.21 -37.34
C ALA A 966 -35.54 -55.08 -36.63
N THR A 967 -35.14 -55.32 -35.38
CA THR A 967 -34.18 -54.50 -34.61
C THR A 967 -32.73 -54.92 -34.88
N GLY A 968 -31.77 -54.10 -34.49
CA GLY A 968 -30.34 -54.43 -34.48
C GLY A 968 -29.78 -54.44 -33.07
N LYS A 969 -28.77 -55.25 -32.79
CA LYS A 969 -27.97 -55.14 -31.56
C LYS A 969 -26.88 -54.08 -31.72
N ILE A 970 -26.57 -53.39 -30.63
CA ILE A 970 -25.64 -52.26 -30.58
C ILE A 970 -24.55 -52.55 -29.55
N ILE A 971 -23.29 -52.29 -29.87
CA ILE A 971 -22.20 -52.25 -28.89
C ILE A 971 -21.53 -50.88 -28.94
N GLU A 972 -21.50 -50.18 -27.80
CA GLU A 972 -20.84 -48.89 -27.63
C GLU A 972 -19.52 -49.03 -26.87
N ALA A 973 -18.47 -48.36 -27.34
CA ALA A 973 -17.15 -48.38 -26.70
C ALA A 973 -17.04 -47.60 -25.38
N THR A 974 -18.16 -47.33 -24.70
CA THR A 974 -18.29 -46.46 -23.51
C THR A 974 -18.59 -47.21 -22.21
N ALA A 975 -18.94 -48.50 -22.28
CA ALA A 975 -19.22 -49.32 -21.10
C ALA A 975 -17.99 -50.12 -20.63
N ALA A 976 -17.81 -50.23 -19.31
CA ALA A 976 -16.91 -51.22 -18.73
C ALA A 976 -17.55 -52.62 -18.89
N ALA A 977 -16.84 -53.56 -19.54
CA ALA A 977 -17.37 -54.83 -20.05
C ALA A 977 -18.49 -54.66 -21.11
N GLY A 978 -18.08 -54.46 -22.37
CA GLY A 978 -18.99 -54.27 -23.49
C GLY A 978 -19.66 -55.57 -23.97
N ASN A 979 -20.90 -55.81 -23.53
CA ASN A 979 -21.83 -56.76 -24.15
C ASN A 979 -22.73 -56.06 -25.18
N TRP A 980 -23.22 -56.82 -26.17
CA TRP A 980 -24.24 -56.37 -27.11
C TRP A 980 -25.54 -55.97 -26.38
N GLN A 981 -26.00 -54.75 -26.59
CA GLN A 981 -27.28 -54.22 -26.14
C GLN A 981 -28.33 -54.37 -27.25
N ASP A 982 -29.61 -54.45 -26.89
CA ASP A 982 -30.70 -54.39 -27.86
C ASP A 982 -30.98 -52.96 -28.32
N GLY A 983 -31.20 -52.78 -29.62
CA GLY A 983 -31.56 -51.49 -30.20
C GLY A 983 -33.00 -51.12 -29.84
N ALA A 984 -33.19 -49.91 -29.31
CA ALA A 984 -34.46 -49.46 -28.74
C ALA A 984 -35.64 -49.34 -29.73
N VAL A 985 -35.37 -49.34 -31.04
CA VAL A 985 -36.39 -49.22 -32.11
C VAL A 985 -35.98 -50.04 -33.35
N LEU A 986 -36.92 -50.20 -34.29
CA LEU A 986 -36.68 -50.78 -35.60
C LEU A 986 -35.62 -49.97 -36.39
N ILE A 987 -34.70 -50.66 -37.06
CA ILE A 987 -33.63 -50.01 -37.85
C ILE A 987 -34.13 -49.34 -39.14
N ALA A 988 -35.41 -49.55 -39.48
CA ALA A 988 -36.09 -48.92 -40.60
C ALA A 988 -36.69 -47.55 -40.25
N ASN A 989 -36.76 -47.18 -38.96
CA ASN A 989 -37.30 -45.90 -38.53
C ASN A 989 -36.31 -44.77 -38.80
N ASP A 990 -36.79 -43.59 -39.19
CA ASP A 990 -35.96 -42.39 -39.42
C ASP A 990 -35.40 -41.78 -38.12
N ARG A 991 -35.91 -42.22 -36.96
CA ARG A 991 -35.61 -41.69 -35.62
C ARG A 991 -35.54 -42.81 -34.58
N GLY A 992 -34.93 -42.48 -33.43
CA GLY A 992 -34.89 -43.35 -32.25
C GLY A 992 -33.69 -44.29 -32.17
N HIS A 993 -32.85 -44.38 -33.21
CA HIS A 993 -31.59 -45.13 -33.16
C HIS A 993 -30.39 -44.36 -33.73
N SER A 994 -29.21 -44.65 -33.19
CA SER A 994 -27.95 -43.94 -33.46
C SER A 994 -27.54 -43.89 -34.93
N PHE A 995 -27.86 -44.94 -35.70
CA PHE A 995 -27.49 -45.05 -37.12
C PHE A 995 -28.29 -44.09 -38.02
N ALA A 996 -29.58 -43.85 -37.76
CA ALA A 996 -30.36 -42.85 -38.51
C ALA A 996 -29.88 -41.43 -38.18
N THR A 997 -29.65 -41.13 -36.89
CA THR A 997 -29.08 -39.85 -36.45
C THR A 997 -27.71 -39.56 -37.08
N ALA A 998 -26.85 -40.57 -37.21
CA ALA A 998 -25.53 -40.41 -37.85
C ALA A 998 -25.62 -40.09 -39.36
N LEU A 999 -26.72 -40.45 -40.03
CA LEU A 999 -26.95 -40.23 -41.45
C LEU A 999 -27.94 -39.10 -41.75
N GLN A 1000 -28.49 -38.41 -40.75
CA GLN A 1000 -29.56 -37.42 -40.91
C GLN A 1000 -29.22 -36.29 -41.90
N HIS A 1001 -27.94 -35.89 -41.99
CA HIS A 1001 -27.44 -34.86 -42.92
C HIS A 1001 -26.88 -35.41 -44.25
N VAL A 1002 -26.97 -36.73 -44.46
CA VAL A 1002 -26.67 -37.42 -45.72
C VAL A 1002 -27.97 -37.71 -46.47
N VAL A 1003 -29.00 -38.14 -45.73
CA VAL A 1003 -30.33 -38.45 -46.28
C VAL A 1003 -31.25 -37.22 -46.31
N GLY A 1004 -31.04 -36.22 -45.45
CA GLY A 1004 -31.65 -34.90 -45.54
C GLY A 1004 -30.69 -33.88 -46.17
N ASP A 1005 -31.22 -32.73 -46.59
CA ASP A 1005 -30.40 -31.63 -47.10
C ASP A 1005 -29.95 -30.71 -45.96
N ASN A 1006 -28.63 -30.51 -45.83
CA ASN A 1006 -28.04 -29.56 -44.88
C ASN A 1006 -26.91 -28.80 -45.60
N GLN A 1007 -27.01 -27.47 -45.62
CA GLN A 1007 -26.06 -26.61 -46.33
C GLN A 1007 -24.65 -26.64 -45.71
N ASP A 1008 -24.55 -26.87 -44.40
CA ASP A 1008 -23.29 -26.89 -43.63
C ASP A 1008 -22.60 -28.26 -43.58
N VAL A 1009 -23.15 -29.27 -44.25
CA VAL A 1009 -22.59 -30.63 -44.29
C VAL A 1009 -22.30 -31.02 -45.74
N LYS A 1010 -21.13 -31.63 -45.97
CA LYS A 1010 -20.77 -32.30 -47.22
C LYS A 1010 -20.49 -33.77 -46.91
N PHE A 1011 -20.68 -34.63 -47.90
CA PHE A 1011 -20.40 -36.04 -47.77
C PHE A 1011 -19.95 -36.67 -49.09
N LEU A 1012 -19.23 -37.79 -48.97
CA LEU A 1012 -18.84 -38.68 -50.06
C LEU A 1012 -19.38 -40.07 -49.72
N ALA A 1013 -20.35 -40.56 -50.51
CA ALA A 1013 -20.85 -41.93 -50.40
C ALA A 1013 -20.19 -42.82 -51.46
N TYR A 1014 -19.84 -44.05 -51.07
CA TYR A 1014 -19.30 -45.07 -51.97
C TYR A 1014 -20.04 -46.39 -51.70
N ASN A 1015 -20.44 -47.11 -52.75
CA ASN A 1015 -21.15 -48.39 -52.60
C ASN A 1015 -20.96 -49.21 -53.89
N ASN A 1016 -20.68 -50.51 -53.77
CA ASN A 1016 -20.61 -51.42 -54.92
C ASN A 1016 -21.98 -51.85 -55.46
N ALA A 1017 -23.05 -51.55 -54.73
CA ALA A 1017 -24.45 -51.62 -55.17
C ALA A 1017 -25.18 -50.34 -54.72
N PRO A 1018 -24.97 -49.19 -55.40
CA PRO A 1018 -25.56 -47.91 -54.99
C PRO A 1018 -27.08 -47.88 -55.15
N PRO A 1019 -27.81 -47.05 -54.36
CA PRO A 1019 -29.24 -46.82 -54.59
C PRO A 1019 -29.49 -46.23 -55.98
N GLY A 1020 -30.49 -46.75 -56.69
CA GLY A 1020 -30.93 -46.24 -57.99
C GLY A 1020 -30.02 -46.53 -59.18
N VAL A 1021 -28.87 -47.21 -59.01
CA VAL A 1021 -27.92 -47.49 -60.09
C VAL A 1021 -27.86 -49.00 -60.39
N ALA A 1022 -28.29 -49.39 -61.59
CA ALA A 1022 -28.22 -50.77 -62.06
C ALA A 1022 -26.82 -51.13 -62.65
N ASN A 1023 -26.51 -52.42 -62.69
CA ASN A 1023 -25.39 -53.00 -63.44
C ASN A 1023 -23.97 -52.47 -63.11
N VAL A 1024 -23.74 -51.99 -61.88
CA VAL A 1024 -22.43 -51.47 -61.45
C VAL A 1024 -21.39 -52.59 -61.38
N LYS A 1025 -20.40 -52.55 -62.28
CA LYS A 1025 -19.25 -53.48 -62.28
C LYS A 1025 -18.06 -52.87 -61.54
N THR A 1026 -17.62 -53.51 -60.46
CA THR A 1026 -16.51 -53.05 -59.61
C THR A 1026 -15.76 -54.23 -59.01
N LYS A 1027 -14.43 -54.07 -58.82
CA LYS A 1027 -13.57 -55.07 -58.14
C LYS A 1027 -13.56 -54.91 -56.61
N SER A 1028 -14.27 -53.93 -56.07
CA SER A 1028 -14.36 -53.65 -54.63
C SER A 1028 -15.76 -53.96 -54.09
N ASN A 1029 -15.81 -54.56 -52.89
CA ASN A 1029 -17.04 -54.82 -52.14
C ASN A 1029 -17.36 -53.75 -51.09
N SER A 1030 -16.52 -52.72 -50.96
CA SER A 1030 -16.62 -51.69 -49.93
C SER A 1030 -17.85 -50.80 -50.11
N LYS A 1031 -18.53 -50.49 -49.00
CA LYS A 1031 -19.62 -49.50 -48.94
C LYS A 1031 -19.47 -48.62 -47.70
N GLY A 1032 -19.85 -47.36 -47.80
CA GLY A 1032 -19.74 -46.40 -46.71
C GLY A 1032 -19.98 -44.96 -47.12
N VAL A 1033 -19.91 -44.08 -46.11
CA VAL A 1033 -20.06 -42.63 -46.27
C VAL A 1033 -19.03 -41.92 -45.40
N ILE A 1034 -18.33 -40.96 -45.98
CA ILE A 1034 -17.51 -39.97 -45.27
C ILE A 1034 -18.32 -38.68 -45.19
N ILE A 1035 -18.47 -38.11 -44.00
CA ILE A 1035 -19.29 -36.92 -43.72
C ILE A 1035 -18.36 -35.87 -43.09
N LEU A 1036 -18.47 -34.61 -43.51
CA LEU A 1036 -17.71 -33.49 -42.95
C LEU A 1036 -18.59 -32.25 -42.78
N SER A 1037 -18.42 -31.55 -41.66
CA SER A 1037 -19.00 -30.23 -41.45
C SER A 1037 -18.13 -29.17 -42.13
N THR A 1038 -18.75 -28.13 -42.71
CA THR A 1038 -18.05 -26.95 -43.25
C THR A 1038 -17.93 -25.81 -42.24
N THR A 1039 -18.60 -25.91 -41.09
CA THR A 1039 -18.62 -24.87 -40.03
C THR A 1039 -17.92 -25.30 -38.74
N THR A 1040 -17.62 -26.59 -38.57
CA THR A 1040 -16.97 -27.16 -37.38
C THR A 1040 -15.89 -28.18 -37.76
N ASP A 1041 -14.82 -28.27 -36.96
CA ASP A 1041 -13.77 -29.30 -37.11
C ASP A 1041 -14.29 -30.67 -36.63
N SER A 1042 -15.14 -31.28 -37.47
CA SER A 1042 -15.83 -32.52 -37.18
C SER A 1042 -16.13 -33.30 -38.45
N ALA A 1043 -15.71 -34.56 -38.50
CA ALA A 1043 -16.01 -35.50 -39.57
C ALA A 1043 -16.39 -36.86 -39.00
N ALA A 1044 -17.16 -37.64 -39.77
CA ALA A 1044 -17.54 -39.01 -39.45
C ALA A 1044 -17.28 -39.93 -40.65
N TRP A 1045 -16.98 -41.20 -40.37
CA TRP A 1045 -16.86 -42.24 -41.38
C TRP A 1045 -17.72 -43.44 -40.97
N ILE A 1046 -18.65 -43.81 -41.84
CA ILE A 1046 -19.58 -44.92 -41.66
C ILE A 1046 -19.23 -45.98 -42.70
N VAL A 1047 -19.05 -47.22 -42.26
CA VAL A 1047 -18.86 -48.40 -43.12
C VAL A 1047 -20.05 -49.32 -42.92
N HIS A 1048 -20.61 -49.86 -44.00
CA HIS A 1048 -21.77 -50.75 -43.94
C HIS A 1048 -21.70 -51.86 -45.00
N THR A 1049 -22.54 -52.88 -44.83
CA THR A 1049 -22.73 -53.96 -45.81
C THR A 1049 -24.00 -53.81 -46.64
N VAL A 1050 -24.91 -52.91 -46.23
CA VAL A 1050 -26.24 -52.71 -46.81
C VAL A 1050 -26.18 -52.29 -48.29
N PRO A 1051 -26.75 -53.07 -49.24
CA PRO A 1051 -26.86 -52.68 -50.65
C PRO A 1051 -28.02 -51.69 -50.85
N GLY A 1052 -27.93 -50.80 -51.84
CA GLY A 1052 -28.96 -49.81 -52.14
C GLY A 1052 -29.13 -48.72 -51.08
N PHE A 1053 -28.05 -48.39 -50.34
CA PHE A 1053 -28.09 -47.51 -49.18
C PHE A 1053 -26.78 -46.71 -49.02
N PRO A 1054 -26.79 -45.53 -48.38
CA PRO A 1054 -27.96 -44.68 -48.13
C PRO A 1054 -28.35 -43.91 -49.39
N ALA A 1055 -29.65 -43.71 -49.61
CA ALA A 1055 -30.14 -42.81 -50.65
C ALA A 1055 -29.92 -41.35 -50.20
N ALA A 1056 -29.09 -40.62 -50.96
CA ALA A 1056 -28.63 -39.29 -50.62
C ALA A 1056 -29.73 -38.24 -50.88
N LYS A 1057 -30.01 -37.38 -49.89
CA LYS A 1057 -31.02 -36.30 -49.96
C LYS A 1057 -32.48 -36.72 -50.26
N THR A 1058 -32.84 -37.99 -50.12
CA THR A 1058 -34.21 -38.50 -50.38
C THR A 1058 -35.01 -38.85 -49.12
N GLY A 1059 -34.53 -38.47 -47.94
CA GLY A 1059 -35.04 -38.96 -46.65
C GLY A 1059 -34.50 -40.34 -46.27
N TYR A 1060 -34.62 -40.71 -45.00
CA TYR A 1060 -34.13 -42.00 -44.50
C TYR A 1060 -35.00 -43.13 -45.05
N SER A 1061 -34.40 -43.98 -45.89
CA SER A 1061 -35.03 -45.18 -46.44
C SER A 1061 -34.15 -46.39 -46.18
N TRP A 1062 -34.69 -47.38 -45.46
CA TRP A 1062 -34.01 -48.66 -45.26
C TRP A 1062 -34.47 -49.65 -46.34
N PRO A 1063 -33.54 -50.28 -47.08
CA PRO A 1063 -33.92 -51.22 -48.14
C PRO A 1063 -34.63 -52.44 -47.55
N GLY A 1064 -35.79 -52.76 -48.13
CA GLY A 1064 -36.57 -53.95 -47.75
C GLY A 1064 -35.83 -55.26 -48.01
N PRO A 1065 -36.31 -56.38 -47.43
CA PRO A 1065 -35.70 -57.69 -47.63
C PRO A 1065 -35.79 -58.10 -49.10
N LYS A 1066 -34.68 -58.00 -49.85
CA LYS A 1066 -34.56 -58.68 -51.13
C LYS A 1066 -34.47 -60.17 -50.88
N SER A 1067 -35.47 -60.92 -51.34
CA SER A 1067 -35.40 -62.37 -51.41
C SER A 1067 -34.34 -62.80 -52.41
N ARG A 1068 -33.41 -63.66 -51.96
CA ARG A 1068 -32.30 -64.27 -52.73
C ARG A 1068 -31.22 -63.27 -53.22
N TYR A 1069 -29.99 -63.48 -52.75
CA TYR A 1069 -29.01 -64.26 -53.52
C TYR A 1069 -28.14 -65.05 -52.52
N VAL A 1070 -27.72 -66.24 -52.95
CA VAL A 1070 -26.72 -67.10 -52.29
C VAL A 1070 -25.32 -66.58 -52.62
#